data_AF-A0A3S1CDL6-F1
#
_entry.id   AF-A0A3S1CDL6-F1
#
_cell.length_a   1.000
_cell.length_b   1.000
_cell.length_c   1.000
_cell.angle_alpha   90.00
_cell.angle_beta   90.00
_cell.angle_gamma   90.00
#
_symmetry.space_group_name_H-M   'P 1'
#
loop_
_entity.id
_entity.type
_entity.pdbx_description
1 polymer ?
#
loop_
_entity_poly.entity_id
_entity_poly.type
_entity_poly.pdbx_seq_one_letter_code
_entity_poly.pdbx_strand_id
1 'polypeptide(L)'
;MVLLTQKALFDAVDPRTNQISEDADLRMKVFKHHFRSNNALPNYLSHSNDTIKLDPKAKWEIKSDRSWAFMSRKITGNMYFVVPLRVEEGSDSIIVLSNLTNPEWLCYCDIPAGKTSCDTCTSLSAHSRLLTPLYSNTKYARLSFSDFEVTNDTHIVISVPAGQKKVSIISDRYNSDERHLVYHLPSSWDSVISYPISATDGAAMLRIQNQSVFYSLHLSGLAFPSTAYRALVLPLSCRKHSSESYEGSVLRLNVPWSNEETYSFSSYGKMANLMLKLQTPRPPSLAWDWHLDDAVEPHLEMFLHPYCHYQLRLVASAPDSLGQMVRFYGPLVPAYLVAILMLVIAEVLISTGKGQAVTYDPPETIINFSNLHYLIGFVMVLKFLLSFSLLKRLVYTTFGLPLDDFYLLEQEGIYFMFLPALLCACAFAATYLQTSAAFHFLGMLSYVGRLFWCVPESLLAHAKLVQVMLSVTAMSMTFLCGTAGLLLSAGLLILKVLRLLYLTGRRLDSRETHTSLALLFPVTLVVNLQAMLSMGCLVMWLKSETLLTPLSPDPSRIPGLLTSAGVGVLLFFDNLVLSRWSDRLFGWGLRVLAVRAVMYASESLYRLPYLVSLALALLLLSRLTNHLMRPRQVEGKAE
;
A
#
# COMPACT_ATOMS: atom_id res chain seq x y z
N MET A 1 -4.72 -15.99 -6.92
CA MET A 1 -3.26 -15.81 -6.93
C MET A 1 -2.50 -17.10 -6.58
N VAL A 2 -2.78 -17.76 -5.45
CA VAL A 2 -2.04 -18.98 -4.99
C VAL A 2 -1.88 -20.08 -6.05
N LEU A 3 -2.97 -20.50 -6.71
CA LEU A 3 -2.91 -21.56 -7.73
C LEU A 3 -2.05 -21.17 -8.94
N LEU A 4 -2.09 -19.89 -9.31
CA LEU A 4 -1.36 -19.36 -10.47
C LEU A 4 0.14 -19.23 -10.15
N THR A 5 0.47 -18.81 -8.92
CA THR A 5 1.84 -18.84 -8.39
C THR A 5 2.37 -20.28 -8.33
N GLN A 6 1.57 -21.24 -7.86
CA GLN A 6 1.95 -22.65 -7.86
C GLN A 6 2.25 -23.14 -9.28
N LYS A 7 1.36 -22.91 -10.25
CA LYS A 7 1.60 -23.27 -11.66
C LYS A 7 2.86 -22.63 -12.22
N ALA A 8 3.07 -21.34 -11.99
CA ALA A 8 4.28 -20.65 -12.44
C ALA A 8 5.56 -21.22 -11.83
N LEU A 9 5.52 -21.63 -10.56
CA LEU A 9 6.67 -22.28 -9.91
C LEU A 9 6.91 -23.70 -10.46
N PHE A 10 5.85 -24.46 -10.75
CA PHE A 10 5.97 -25.78 -11.38
C PHE A 10 6.54 -25.67 -12.80
N ASP A 11 6.08 -24.72 -13.60
CA ASP A 11 6.60 -24.49 -14.96
C ASP A 11 8.02 -23.92 -14.98
N ALA A 12 8.49 -23.36 -13.86
CA ALA A 12 9.87 -22.90 -13.70
C ALA A 12 10.84 -24.03 -13.31
N VAL A 13 10.36 -25.25 -13.05
CA VAL A 13 11.21 -26.41 -12.74
C VAL A 13 11.86 -26.94 -14.01
N ASP A 14 13.18 -27.13 -13.98
CA ASP A 14 13.89 -27.80 -15.07
C ASP A 14 13.62 -29.32 -15.00
N PRO A 15 13.06 -29.93 -16.06
CA PRO A 15 12.73 -31.36 -16.07
C PRO A 15 13.96 -32.27 -15.94
N ARG A 16 15.18 -31.77 -16.19
CA ARG A 16 16.42 -32.57 -16.05
C ARG A 16 16.90 -32.65 -14.61
N THR A 17 16.79 -31.55 -13.87
CA THR A 17 17.31 -31.44 -12.49
C THR A 17 16.22 -31.63 -11.44
N ASN A 18 14.95 -31.52 -11.82
CA ASN A 18 13.79 -31.44 -10.92
C ASN A 18 13.91 -30.32 -9.88
N GLN A 19 14.72 -29.29 -10.16
CA GLN A 19 14.88 -28.09 -9.35
C GLN A 19 14.41 -26.87 -10.13
N ILE A 20 14.16 -25.76 -9.43
CA ILE A 20 13.85 -24.48 -10.08
C ILE A 20 15.03 -24.12 -10.99
N SER A 21 14.73 -23.81 -12.25
CA SER A 21 15.74 -23.47 -13.24
C SER A 21 16.64 -22.32 -12.75
N GLU A 22 17.95 -22.48 -12.90
CA GLU A 22 18.93 -21.43 -12.59
C GLU A 22 18.88 -20.29 -13.62
N ASP A 23 18.35 -20.55 -14.82
CA ASP A 23 18.20 -19.56 -15.88
C ASP A 23 17.20 -18.46 -15.48
N ALA A 24 17.71 -17.26 -15.26
CA ALA A 24 16.92 -16.10 -14.90
C ALA A 24 15.94 -15.70 -16.02
N ASP A 25 16.31 -15.89 -17.29
CA ASP A 25 15.49 -15.51 -18.44
C ASP A 25 14.32 -16.47 -18.60
N LEU A 26 14.54 -17.77 -18.45
CA LEU A 26 13.46 -18.76 -18.45
C LEU A 26 12.45 -18.49 -17.32
N ARG A 27 12.94 -18.29 -16.09
CA ARG A 27 12.07 -17.95 -14.95
C ARG A 27 11.25 -16.70 -15.22
N MET A 28 11.89 -15.64 -15.72
CA MET A 28 11.19 -14.39 -16.04
C MET A 28 10.16 -14.58 -17.16
N LYS A 29 10.44 -15.39 -18.19
CA LYS A 29 9.47 -15.73 -19.25
C LYS A 29 8.26 -16.48 -18.69
N VAL A 30 8.48 -17.49 -17.86
CA VAL A 30 7.39 -18.25 -17.20
C VAL A 30 6.55 -17.33 -16.32
N PHE A 31 7.17 -16.46 -15.52
CA PHE A 31 6.44 -15.50 -14.70
C PHE A 31 5.67 -14.47 -15.52
N LYS A 32 6.27 -13.90 -16.58
CA LYS A 32 5.56 -13.00 -17.49
C LYS A 32 4.38 -13.69 -18.16
N HIS A 33 4.53 -14.96 -18.55
CA HIS A 33 3.45 -15.73 -19.15
C HIS A 33 2.26 -15.88 -18.18
N HIS A 34 2.49 -16.35 -16.96
CA HIS A 34 1.41 -16.57 -15.99
C HIS A 34 0.82 -15.28 -15.43
N PHE A 35 1.65 -14.28 -15.11
CA PHE A 35 1.21 -13.06 -14.42
C PHE A 35 0.84 -11.89 -15.33
N ARG A 36 1.20 -11.89 -16.63
CA ARG A 36 0.83 -10.81 -17.57
C ARG A 36 -0.06 -11.26 -18.72
N SER A 37 0.28 -12.34 -19.42
CA SER A 37 -0.48 -12.75 -20.62
C SER A 37 -1.62 -13.74 -20.32
N ASN A 38 -1.33 -14.76 -19.50
CA ASN A 38 -2.18 -15.89 -19.15
C ASN A 38 -3.06 -16.41 -20.32
N ASN A 39 -2.43 -16.66 -21.48
CA ASN A 39 -3.11 -17.03 -22.72
C ASN A 39 -3.47 -18.52 -22.85
N ALA A 40 -3.47 -19.26 -21.73
CA ALA A 40 -3.74 -20.72 -21.64
C ALA A 40 -2.82 -21.63 -22.48
N LEU A 41 -1.86 -21.05 -23.20
CA LEU A 41 -0.92 -21.73 -24.08
C LEU A 41 0.42 -21.87 -23.37
N PRO A 42 1.07 -23.05 -23.35
CA PRO A 42 2.42 -23.21 -22.78
C PRO A 42 3.52 -22.58 -23.67
N ASN A 43 3.23 -21.45 -24.31
CA ASN A 43 4.05 -20.83 -25.37
C ASN A 43 5.27 -20.07 -24.84
N TYR A 44 5.63 -20.21 -23.56
CA TYR A 44 6.93 -19.69 -23.06
C TYR A 44 8.13 -20.37 -23.76
N LEU A 45 7.88 -21.45 -24.52
CA LEU A 45 8.89 -22.20 -25.28
C LEU A 45 8.95 -21.87 -26.78
N SER A 46 7.93 -21.24 -27.40
CA SER A 46 7.99 -20.86 -28.82
C SER A 46 6.88 -19.88 -29.21
N HIS A 47 7.26 -18.76 -29.83
CA HIS A 47 6.38 -17.84 -30.55
C HIS A 47 6.43 -18.20 -32.03
N SER A 48 5.65 -19.18 -32.44
CA SER A 48 5.51 -19.53 -33.84
C SER A 48 4.11 -19.16 -34.31
N ASN A 49 4.01 -18.45 -35.44
CA ASN A 49 2.78 -18.32 -36.20
C ASN A 49 2.45 -19.67 -36.82
N ASP A 50 2.11 -20.64 -35.97
CA ASP A 50 1.89 -22.01 -36.38
C ASP A 50 0.71 -22.07 -37.34
N THR A 51 0.96 -22.67 -38.50
CA THR A 51 -0.08 -22.98 -39.48
C THR A 51 -0.82 -24.23 -39.02
N ILE A 52 -2.12 -24.09 -38.73
CA ILE A 52 -3.00 -25.18 -38.32
C ILE A 52 -3.56 -25.82 -39.59
N LYS A 53 -3.42 -27.14 -39.71
CA LYS A 53 -4.06 -27.93 -40.77
C LYS A 53 -5.52 -28.21 -40.39
N LEU A 54 -6.46 -27.85 -41.27
CA LEU A 54 -7.88 -28.02 -41.04
C LEU A 54 -8.36 -29.38 -41.58
N ASP A 55 -9.29 -30.02 -40.88
CA ASP A 55 -9.86 -31.31 -41.28
C ASP A 55 -10.91 -31.08 -42.39
N PRO A 56 -10.68 -31.58 -43.63
CA PRO A 56 -11.62 -31.39 -44.74
C PRO A 56 -12.96 -32.11 -44.51
N LYS A 57 -13.04 -33.07 -43.58
CA LYS A 57 -14.27 -33.81 -43.26
C LYS A 57 -15.11 -33.16 -42.16
N ALA A 58 -14.59 -32.13 -41.50
CA ALA A 58 -15.31 -31.42 -40.46
C ALA A 58 -16.49 -30.62 -41.04
N LYS A 59 -17.51 -30.36 -40.22
CA LYS A 59 -18.67 -29.57 -40.63
C LYS A 59 -18.34 -28.08 -40.55
N TRP A 60 -18.46 -27.35 -41.67
CA TRP A 60 -18.27 -25.90 -41.73
C TRP A 60 -19.63 -25.20 -41.60
N GLU A 61 -19.75 -24.23 -40.70
CA GLU A 61 -20.96 -23.44 -40.48
C GLU A 61 -20.64 -21.95 -40.50
N ILE A 62 -21.13 -21.25 -41.52
CA ILE A 62 -20.90 -19.81 -41.70
C ILE A 62 -21.86 -19.04 -40.80
N LYS A 63 -21.32 -18.08 -40.05
CA LYS A 63 -22.05 -17.21 -39.12
C LYS A 63 -21.95 -15.76 -39.58
N SER A 64 -22.96 -15.34 -40.35
CA SER A 64 -23.06 -13.98 -40.90
C SER A 64 -23.58 -12.94 -39.90
N ASP A 65 -24.27 -13.34 -38.84
CA ASP A 65 -24.85 -12.40 -37.88
C ASP A 65 -23.78 -11.57 -37.13
N ARG A 66 -24.07 -10.30 -36.82
CA ARG A 66 -23.18 -9.40 -36.05
C ARG A 66 -22.80 -10.00 -34.70
N SER A 67 -23.80 -10.53 -33.99
CA SER A 67 -23.61 -11.20 -32.70
C SER A 67 -24.31 -12.55 -32.71
N TRP A 68 -23.64 -13.61 -32.30
CA TRP A 68 -24.22 -14.94 -32.21
C TRP A 68 -23.67 -15.74 -31.03
N ALA A 69 -24.44 -16.73 -30.61
CA ALA A 69 -24.09 -17.63 -29.53
C ALA A 69 -24.39 -19.07 -29.93
N PHE A 70 -23.44 -19.98 -29.67
CA PHE A 70 -23.60 -21.41 -29.83
C PHE A 70 -23.37 -22.12 -28.51
N MET A 71 -24.28 -23.03 -28.17
CA MET A 71 -24.22 -23.78 -26.93
C MET A 71 -24.59 -25.23 -27.17
N SER A 72 -23.79 -26.15 -26.65
CA SER A 72 -24.10 -27.58 -26.73
C SER A 72 -23.61 -28.32 -25.50
N ARG A 73 -24.43 -29.27 -25.02
CA ARG A 73 -24.04 -30.15 -23.91
C ARG A 73 -22.91 -31.11 -24.32
N LYS A 74 -22.87 -31.54 -25.58
CA LYS A 74 -21.87 -32.47 -26.12
C LYS A 74 -21.68 -32.28 -27.62
N ILE A 75 -20.43 -32.29 -28.07
CA ILE A 75 -20.07 -32.25 -29.48
C ILE A 75 -19.78 -33.67 -29.98
N THR A 76 -20.49 -34.09 -31.04
CA THR A 76 -20.40 -35.45 -31.61
C THR A 76 -19.39 -35.56 -32.76
N GLY A 77 -19.09 -34.48 -33.47
CA GLY A 77 -18.13 -34.45 -34.57
C GLY A 77 -17.39 -33.12 -34.64
N ASN A 78 -16.28 -33.09 -35.37
CA ASN A 78 -15.49 -31.86 -35.58
C ASN A 78 -16.33 -30.82 -36.33
N MET A 79 -16.36 -29.60 -35.82
CA MET A 79 -17.09 -28.48 -36.44
C MET A 79 -16.21 -27.22 -36.46
N TYR A 80 -16.35 -26.46 -37.54
CA TYR A 80 -15.71 -25.16 -37.73
C TYR A 80 -16.79 -24.09 -37.87
N PHE A 81 -16.80 -23.11 -36.97
CA PHE A 81 -17.61 -21.91 -37.14
C PHE A 81 -16.79 -20.86 -37.87
N VAL A 82 -17.34 -20.32 -38.95
CA VAL A 82 -16.64 -19.38 -39.82
C VAL A 82 -17.32 -18.02 -39.75
N VAL A 83 -16.57 -17.00 -39.35
CA VAL A 83 -17.06 -15.63 -39.23
C VAL A 83 -16.39 -14.76 -40.30
N PRO A 84 -17.13 -14.25 -41.29
CA PRO A 84 -16.59 -13.33 -42.28
C PRO A 84 -16.24 -11.97 -41.65
N LEU A 85 -15.14 -11.36 -42.09
CA LEU A 85 -14.65 -10.06 -41.58
C LEU A 85 -15.14 -8.84 -42.38
N ARG A 86 -16.13 -9.00 -43.26
CA ARG A 86 -16.56 -7.99 -44.27
C ARG A 86 -16.59 -6.55 -43.76
N VAL A 87 -15.91 -5.68 -44.51
CA VAL A 87 -15.69 -4.24 -44.33
C VAL A 87 -16.94 -3.37 -44.61
N GLU A 88 -18.03 -3.94 -45.13
CA GLU A 88 -19.28 -3.20 -45.41
C GLU A 88 -20.15 -2.94 -44.15
N GLU A 89 -19.93 -3.71 -43.07
CA GLU A 89 -20.47 -3.38 -41.75
C GLU A 89 -19.43 -2.51 -41.05
N GLY A 90 -19.79 -1.30 -40.58
CA GLY A 90 -18.88 -0.36 -39.90
C GLY A 90 -18.29 -0.83 -38.56
N SER A 91 -18.11 -2.13 -38.38
CA SER A 91 -17.35 -2.80 -37.32
C SER A 91 -15.86 -2.84 -37.68
N ASP A 92 -15.01 -2.55 -36.70
CA ASP A 92 -13.55 -2.54 -36.81
C ASP A 92 -12.89 -3.64 -35.95
N SER A 93 -13.69 -4.35 -35.14
CA SER A 93 -13.21 -5.25 -34.11
C SER A 93 -14.16 -6.43 -33.91
N ILE A 94 -13.60 -7.55 -33.47
CA ILE A 94 -14.36 -8.74 -33.08
C ILE A 94 -13.89 -9.24 -31.72
N ILE A 95 -14.85 -9.69 -30.90
CA ILE A 95 -14.59 -10.44 -29.70
C ILE A 95 -15.19 -11.83 -29.81
N VAL A 96 -14.42 -12.84 -29.40
CA VAL A 96 -14.86 -14.24 -29.34
C VAL A 96 -14.61 -14.76 -27.94
N LEU A 97 -15.65 -15.21 -27.25
CA LEU A 97 -15.58 -15.88 -25.96
C LEU A 97 -15.87 -17.37 -26.16
N SER A 98 -15.09 -18.20 -25.50
CA SER A 98 -15.23 -19.65 -25.60
C SER A 98 -14.75 -20.34 -24.33
N ASN A 99 -15.29 -21.51 -24.00
CA ASN A 99 -14.76 -22.37 -22.92
C ASN A 99 -14.06 -23.63 -23.43
N LEU A 100 -13.68 -23.64 -24.71
CA LEU A 100 -13.01 -24.75 -25.37
C LEU A 100 -11.68 -25.12 -24.70
N THR A 101 -11.44 -26.42 -24.51
CA THR A 101 -10.21 -26.92 -23.87
C THR A 101 -9.03 -27.07 -24.83
N ASN A 102 -9.26 -27.07 -26.15
CA ASN A 102 -8.17 -27.13 -27.12
C ASN A 102 -7.34 -25.84 -27.11
N PRO A 103 -5.99 -25.95 -27.14
CA PRO A 103 -5.09 -24.79 -27.14
C PRO A 103 -5.18 -24.00 -28.45
N GLU A 104 -5.23 -24.71 -29.58
CA GLU A 104 -5.41 -24.14 -30.92
C GLU A 104 -6.89 -24.19 -31.30
N TRP A 105 -7.60 -23.11 -30.97
CA TRP A 105 -9.05 -23.03 -31.12
C TRP A 105 -9.50 -21.92 -32.06
N LEU A 106 -8.61 -20.95 -32.32
CA LEU A 106 -8.89 -19.77 -33.13
C LEU A 106 -7.79 -19.60 -34.17
N CYS A 107 -8.19 -19.41 -35.42
CA CYS A 107 -7.31 -19.06 -36.53
C CYS A 107 -8.03 -18.20 -37.56
N TYR A 108 -7.28 -17.61 -38.50
CA TYR A 108 -7.85 -16.95 -39.67
C TYR A 108 -7.31 -17.55 -40.97
N CYS A 109 -8.10 -17.46 -42.03
CA CYS A 109 -7.69 -17.84 -43.38
C CYS A 109 -8.45 -17.04 -44.44
N ASP A 110 -7.85 -16.91 -45.61
CA ASP A 110 -8.50 -16.39 -46.80
C ASP A 110 -9.17 -17.54 -47.56
N ILE A 111 -10.48 -17.44 -47.79
CA ILE A 111 -11.21 -18.43 -48.58
C ILE A 111 -11.23 -17.94 -50.05
N PRO A 112 -10.40 -18.51 -50.94
CA PRO A 112 -10.33 -18.04 -52.32
C PRO A 112 -11.64 -18.28 -53.07
N ALA A 113 -11.94 -17.39 -54.03
CA ALA A 113 -13.15 -17.45 -54.85
C ALA A 113 -13.40 -18.85 -55.45
N GLY A 114 -14.55 -19.44 -55.14
CA GLY A 114 -14.97 -20.76 -55.63
C GLY A 114 -14.68 -21.94 -54.68
N LYS A 115 -13.94 -21.74 -53.58
CA LYS A 115 -13.82 -22.72 -52.49
C LYS A 115 -14.78 -22.39 -51.33
N THR A 116 -15.22 -23.42 -50.61
CA THR A 116 -16.07 -23.29 -49.42
C THR A 116 -15.31 -23.46 -48.10
N SER A 117 -14.03 -23.82 -48.17
CA SER A 117 -13.19 -24.13 -47.01
C SER A 117 -11.71 -23.85 -47.28
N CYS A 118 -10.96 -23.57 -46.21
CA CYS A 118 -9.50 -23.46 -46.22
C CYS A 118 -8.84 -24.80 -45.86
N ASP A 119 -7.69 -25.08 -46.46
CA ASP A 119 -6.88 -26.28 -46.13
C ASP A 119 -5.96 -26.01 -44.92
N THR A 120 -5.47 -24.77 -44.80
CA THR A 120 -4.60 -24.31 -43.71
C THR A 120 -5.07 -22.95 -43.19
N CYS A 121 -4.88 -22.70 -41.90
CA CYS A 121 -5.15 -21.39 -41.29
C CYS A 121 -4.01 -20.96 -40.36
N THR A 122 -3.85 -19.66 -40.15
CA THR A 122 -2.82 -19.09 -39.27
C THR A 122 -3.37 -18.97 -37.85
N SER A 123 -2.69 -19.54 -36.86
CA SER A 123 -3.17 -19.55 -35.47
C SER A 123 -3.28 -18.13 -34.88
N LEU A 124 -4.44 -17.80 -34.34
CA LEU A 124 -4.69 -16.60 -33.55
C LEU A 124 -4.81 -16.89 -32.05
N SER A 125 -4.59 -18.16 -31.67
CA SER A 125 -4.82 -18.59 -30.29
C SER A 125 -3.88 -17.89 -29.30
N ALA A 126 -2.73 -17.38 -29.76
CA ALA A 126 -1.81 -16.57 -28.97
C ALA A 126 -2.43 -15.26 -28.42
N HIS A 127 -3.43 -14.71 -29.12
CA HIS A 127 -4.17 -13.50 -28.71
C HIS A 127 -5.28 -13.79 -27.69
N SER A 128 -5.52 -15.06 -27.36
CA SER A 128 -6.53 -15.41 -26.38
C SER A 128 -6.03 -15.17 -24.95
N ARG A 129 -6.95 -14.89 -24.02
CA ARG A 129 -6.67 -14.73 -22.59
C ARG A 129 -7.73 -15.43 -21.77
N LEU A 130 -7.36 -15.95 -20.61
CA LEU A 130 -8.31 -16.58 -19.68
C LEU A 130 -9.12 -15.53 -18.91
N LEU A 131 -10.43 -15.76 -18.79
CA LEU A 131 -11.32 -15.04 -17.89
C LEU A 131 -11.52 -15.81 -16.59
N THR A 132 -11.82 -15.06 -15.53
CA THR A 132 -12.25 -15.66 -14.27
C THR A 132 -13.72 -16.06 -14.33
N PRO A 133 -14.12 -17.13 -13.64
CA PRO A 133 -13.31 -17.97 -12.79
C PRO A 133 -12.57 -19.06 -13.59
N LEU A 134 -11.34 -19.39 -13.17
CA LEU A 134 -10.46 -20.31 -13.91
C LEU A 134 -11.03 -21.73 -14.08
N TYR A 135 -11.96 -22.17 -13.22
CA TYR A 135 -12.60 -23.49 -13.36
C TYR A 135 -13.51 -23.59 -14.59
N SER A 136 -14.00 -22.44 -15.09
CA SER A 136 -14.87 -22.38 -16.27
C SER A 136 -14.10 -22.61 -17.57
N ASN A 137 -12.77 -22.46 -17.51
CA ASN A 137 -11.90 -22.43 -18.68
C ASN A 137 -12.36 -21.44 -19.77
N THR A 138 -13.10 -20.40 -19.37
CA THR A 138 -13.55 -19.37 -20.29
C THR A 138 -12.35 -18.55 -20.73
N LYS A 139 -12.14 -18.47 -22.03
CA LYS A 139 -11.14 -17.63 -22.69
C LYS A 139 -11.82 -16.68 -23.64
N TYR A 140 -11.20 -15.53 -23.86
CA TYR A 140 -11.64 -14.56 -24.86
C TYR A 140 -10.49 -14.20 -25.78
N ALA A 141 -10.80 -13.86 -27.02
CA ALA A 141 -9.88 -13.25 -27.96
C ALA A 141 -10.52 -11.96 -28.46
N ARG A 142 -9.79 -10.85 -28.34
CA ARG A 142 -10.16 -9.54 -28.89
C ARG A 142 -9.21 -9.26 -30.04
N LEU A 143 -9.73 -9.03 -31.22
CA LEU A 143 -8.96 -8.81 -32.44
C LEU A 143 -9.45 -7.52 -33.09
N SER A 144 -8.52 -6.61 -33.40
CA SER A 144 -8.81 -5.45 -34.22
C SER A 144 -8.51 -5.77 -35.68
N PHE A 145 -9.34 -5.29 -36.60
CA PHE A 145 -9.16 -5.51 -38.03
C PHE A 145 -7.97 -4.74 -38.58
N SER A 146 -7.45 -3.72 -37.86
CA SER A 146 -6.21 -3.02 -38.22
C SER A 146 -4.96 -3.88 -38.01
N ASP A 147 -5.03 -4.91 -37.17
CA ASP A 147 -3.87 -5.73 -36.81
C ASP A 147 -3.51 -6.76 -37.91
N PHE A 148 -4.37 -6.90 -38.93
CA PHE A 148 -4.26 -7.88 -39.99
C PHE A 148 -4.49 -7.23 -41.36
N GLU A 149 -3.86 -7.77 -42.41
CA GLU A 149 -4.19 -7.40 -43.79
C GLU A 149 -5.54 -8.02 -44.17
N VAL A 150 -6.63 -7.34 -43.79
CA VAL A 150 -8.00 -7.80 -44.03
C VAL A 150 -8.34 -7.66 -45.51
N THR A 151 -8.43 -8.78 -46.23
CA THR A 151 -9.00 -8.85 -47.58
C THR A 151 -10.50 -9.14 -47.53
N ASN A 152 -11.23 -8.94 -48.64
CA ASN A 152 -12.66 -9.24 -48.73
C ASN A 152 -13.00 -10.71 -48.46
N ASP A 153 -12.02 -11.61 -48.57
CA ASP A 153 -12.17 -13.06 -48.44
C ASP A 153 -11.61 -13.61 -47.11
N THR A 154 -11.21 -12.72 -46.18
CA THR A 154 -10.73 -13.12 -44.85
C THR A 154 -11.85 -13.60 -43.96
N HIS A 155 -11.61 -14.75 -43.32
CA HIS A 155 -12.54 -15.35 -42.37
C HIS A 155 -11.81 -15.79 -41.09
N ILE A 156 -12.47 -15.60 -39.95
CA ILE A 156 -12.05 -16.21 -38.68
C ILE A 156 -12.70 -17.58 -38.55
N VAL A 157 -11.89 -18.58 -38.22
CA VAL A 157 -12.30 -19.97 -38.04
C VAL A 157 -12.15 -20.35 -36.58
N ILE A 158 -13.25 -20.79 -35.97
CA ILE A 158 -13.30 -21.30 -34.59
C ILE A 158 -13.38 -22.82 -34.66
N SER A 159 -12.34 -23.50 -34.18
CA SER A 159 -12.19 -24.95 -34.19
C SER A 159 -12.80 -25.62 -32.97
N VAL A 160 -13.84 -26.42 -33.18
CA VAL A 160 -14.57 -27.16 -32.14
C VAL A 160 -14.37 -28.67 -32.36
N PRO A 161 -13.45 -29.32 -31.64
CA PRO A 161 -13.19 -30.75 -31.80
C PRO A 161 -14.31 -31.61 -31.20
N ALA A 162 -14.44 -32.83 -31.71
CA ALA A 162 -15.36 -33.84 -31.18
C ALA A 162 -15.03 -34.21 -29.72
N GLY A 163 -16.06 -34.56 -28.94
CA GLY A 163 -15.90 -35.01 -27.55
C GLY A 163 -15.92 -33.90 -26.49
N GLN A 164 -15.93 -32.64 -26.90
CA GLN A 164 -16.10 -31.50 -25.99
C GLN A 164 -17.46 -31.54 -25.27
N LYS A 165 -17.45 -31.19 -23.97
CA LYS A 165 -18.64 -31.18 -23.10
C LYS A 165 -18.94 -29.75 -22.66
N LYS A 166 -20.23 -29.40 -22.59
CA LYS A 166 -20.72 -28.07 -22.19
C LYS A 166 -20.04 -26.92 -22.95
N VAL A 167 -20.02 -26.99 -24.28
CA VAL A 167 -19.42 -25.94 -25.11
C VAL A 167 -20.31 -24.70 -25.12
N SER A 168 -19.70 -23.55 -24.90
CA SER A 168 -20.28 -22.22 -25.03
C SER A 168 -19.35 -21.37 -25.88
N ILE A 169 -19.87 -20.79 -26.96
CA ILE A 169 -19.15 -19.88 -27.86
C ILE A 169 -20.05 -18.68 -28.07
N ILE A 170 -19.49 -17.49 -27.84
CA ILE A 170 -20.13 -16.22 -28.18
C ILE A 170 -19.18 -15.45 -29.08
N SER A 171 -19.71 -14.84 -30.13
CA SER A 171 -18.96 -13.92 -30.97
C SER A 171 -19.79 -12.66 -31.20
N ASP A 172 -19.14 -11.50 -31.14
CA ASP A 172 -19.75 -10.19 -31.36
C ASP A 172 -18.77 -9.31 -32.17
N ARG A 173 -19.23 -8.83 -33.33
CA ARG A 173 -18.55 -7.82 -34.15
C ARG A 173 -19.05 -6.43 -33.74
N TYR A 174 -18.12 -5.52 -33.48
CA TYR A 174 -18.47 -4.19 -32.99
C TYR A 174 -17.56 -3.11 -33.57
N ASN A 175 -18.04 -1.88 -33.47
CA ASN A 175 -17.25 -0.68 -33.72
C ASN A 175 -16.64 -0.22 -32.39
N SER A 176 -15.33 -0.04 -32.35
CA SER A 176 -14.58 0.33 -31.16
C SER A 176 -15.07 1.66 -30.57
N ASP A 177 -15.45 2.63 -31.40
CA ASP A 177 -15.98 3.94 -30.97
C ASP A 177 -17.30 3.82 -30.18
N GLU A 178 -18.14 2.82 -30.48
CA GLU A 178 -19.40 2.59 -29.77
C GLU A 178 -19.22 1.82 -28.44
N ARG A 179 -18.09 1.10 -28.30
CA ARG A 179 -17.82 0.21 -27.15
C ARG A 179 -16.79 0.77 -26.19
N HIS A 180 -15.98 1.73 -26.62
CA HIS A 180 -14.99 2.42 -25.81
C HIS A 180 -15.62 3.73 -25.30
N LEU A 181 -16.19 3.65 -24.10
CA LEU A 181 -16.77 4.80 -23.44
C LEU A 181 -15.69 5.51 -22.64
N VAL A 182 -15.72 6.83 -22.59
CA VAL A 182 -14.86 7.63 -21.71
C VAL A 182 -15.72 8.22 -20.61
N TYR A 183 -15.32 7.99 -19.36
CA TYR A 183 -15.94 8.61 -18.21
C TYR A 183 -14.91 9.36 -17.39
N HIS A 184 -15.09 10.68 -17.30
CA HIS A 184 -14.30 11.53 -16.43
C HIS A 184 -14.82 11.40 -15.00
N LEU A 185 -14.00 10.80 -14.15
CA LEU A 185 -14.26 10.73 -12.73
C LEU A 185 -14.19 12.13 -12.12
N PRO A 186 -15.11 12.49 -11.22
CA PRO A 186 -15.02 13.75 -10.49
C PRO A 186 -13.67 13.82 -9.78
N SER A 187 -13.11 15.03 -9.66
CA SER A 187 -11.88 15.20 -8.91
C SER A 187 -12.07 14.73 -7.46
N SER A 188 -10.97 14.46 -6.76
CA SER A 188 -11.01 14.07 -5.36
C SER A 188 -11.77 15.08 -4.48
N TRP A 189 -11.72 16.38 -4.85
CA TRP A 189 -12.42 17.45 -4.16
C TRP A 189 -13.91 17.49 -4.49
N ASP A 190 -14.27 17.32 -5.77
CA ASP A 190 -15.67 17.28 -6.20
C ASP A 190 -16.40 16.11 -5.54
N SER A 191 -15.73 14.96 -5.42
CA SER A 191 -16.26 13.77 -4.77
C SER A 191 -16.58 13.99 -3.28
N VAL A 192 -15.78 14.82 -2.59
CA VAL A 192 -16.00 15.19 -1.18
C VAL A 192 -17.15 16.18 -1.04
N ILE A 193 -17.22 17.17 -1.93
CA ILE A 193 -18.27 18.20 -1.93
C ILE A 193 -19.64 17.59 -2.29
N SER A 194 -19.67 16.63 -3.23
CA SER A 194 -20.90 15.97 -3.68
C SER A 194 -21.39 14.84 -2.76
N TYR A 195 -20.71 14.60 -1.63
CA TYR A 195 -21.13 13.60 -0.65
C TYR A 195 -22.38 14.10 0.10
N PRO A 196 -23.44 13.29 0.29
CA PRO A 196 -23.53 11.84 0.09
C PRO A 196 -24.07 11.37 -1.27
N ILE A 197 -24.51 12.28 -2.15
CA ILE A 197 -25.21 11.96 -3.41
C ILE A 197 -24.35 11.07 -4.32
N SER A 198 -23.04 11.33 -4.41
CA SER A 198 -22.09 10.49 -5.17
C SER A 198 -21.94 9.06 -4.64
N ALA A 199 -22.30 8.83 -3.37
CA ALA A 199 -22.26 7.53 -2.70
C ALA A 199 -23.62 6.81 -2.70
N THR A 200 -24.75 7.53 -2.82
CA THR A 200 -26.10 6.95 -2.78
C THR A 200 -26.73 6.77 -4.16
N ASP A 201 -26.69 7.80 -5.00
CA ASP A 201 -27.37 7.81 -6.32
C ASP A 201 -26.44 7.36 -7.45
N GLY A 202 -25.14 7.32 -7.15
CA GLY A 202 -24.05 7.03 -8.08
C GLY A 202 -23.53 8.29 -8.77
N ALA A 203 -22.21 8.39 -8.87
CA ALA A 203 -21.53 9.46 -9.59
C ALA A 203 -21.89 9.45 -11.09
N ALA A 204 -22.20 8.28 -11.66
CA ALA A 204 -22.75 8.16 -13.01
C ALA A 204 -23.66 6.95 -13.19
N MET A 205 -24.60 7.12 -14.11
CA MET A 205 -25.49 6.07 -14.61
C MET A 205 -25.35 5.99 -16.13
N LEU A 206 -24.72 4.93 -16.61
CA LEU A 206 -24.54 4.67 -18.04
C LEU A 206 -25.42 3.49 -18.44
N ARG A 207 -26.28 3.71 -19.43
CA ARG A 207 -27.06 2.62 -20.04
C ARG A 207 -26.20 1.94 -21.08
N ILE A 208 -26.08 0.63 -20.92
CA ILE A 208 -25.33 -0.23 -21.82
C ILE A 208 -26.27 -0.61 -22.97
N GLN A 209 -25.80 -0.55 -24.22
CA GLN A 209 -26.63 -0.94 -25.36
C GLN A 209 -27.04 -2.41 -25.26
N ASN A 210 -28.06 -2.77 -26.02
CA ASN A 210 -28.61 -4.12 -26.01
C ASN A 210 -27.74 -5.07 -26.85
N GLN A 211 -27.74 -6.37 -26.52
CA GLN A 211 -27.08 -7.44 -27.30
C GLN A 211 -25.56 -7.34 -27.44
N SER A 212 -24.92 -6.53 -26.61
CA SER A 212 -23.48 -6.30 -26.59
C SER A 212 -22.77 -7.20 -25.59
N VAL A 213 -21.69 -7.85 -26.01
CA VAL A 213 -20.94 -8.80 -25.19
C VAL A 213 -19.77 -8.14 -24.45
N PHE A 214 -19.26 -7.03 -24.97
CA PHE A 214 -18.09 -6.35 -24.45
C PHE A 214 -18.25 -4.83 -24.43
N TYR A 215 -17.73 -4.20 -23.38
CA TYR A 215 -17.46 -2.77 -23.31
C TYR A 215 -16.13 -2.51 -22.63
N SER A 216 -15.48 -1.43 -23.04
CA SER A 216 -14.37 -0.82 -22.32
C SER A 216 -14.81 0.56 -21.86
N LEU A 217 -14.67 0.85 -20.57
CA LEU A 217 -14.89 2.18 -20.02
C LEU A 217 -13.56 2.75 -19.53
N HIS A 218 -13.06 3.77 -20.22
CA HIS A 218 -11.90 4.54 -19.80
C HIS A 218 -12.25 5.40 -18.59
N LEU A 219 -11.49 5.24 -17.51
CA LEU A 219 -11.69 5.91 -16.23
C LEU A 219 -10.73 7.09 -16.12
N SER A 220 -11.01 8.13 -16.90
CA SER A 220 -10.21 9.34 -16.89
C SER A 220 -10.30 10.01 -15.51
N GLY A 221 -9.17 10.41 -14.95
CA GLY A 221 -9.09 10.98 -13.60
C GLY A 221 -8.87 9.98 -12.46
N LEU A 222 -8.89 8.66 -12.72
CA LEU A 222 -8.41 7.66 -11.74
C LEU A 222 -6.88 7.65 -11.71
N ALA A 223 -6.28 8.71 -11.18
CA ALA A 223 -4.82 8.88 -11.09
C ALA A 223 -4.30 8.71 -9.65
N PHE A 224 -5.08 9.14 -8.67
CA PHE A 224 -4.66 9.15 -7.26
C PHE A 224 -5.03 7.85 -6.54
N PRO A 225 -4.11 7.23 -5.78
CA PRO A 225 -4.41 5.99 -5.06
C PRO A 225 -5.49 6.12 -3.99
N SER A 226 -5.70 7.34 -3.47
CA SER A 226 -6.69 7.63 -2.43
C SER A 226 -8.13 7.61 -2.93
N THR A 227 -8.36 7.63 -4.25
CA THR A 227 -9.72 7.58 -4.81
C THR A 227 -10.12 6.13 -5.06
N ALA A 228 -11.23 5.71 -4.46
CA ALA A 228 -11.84 4.41 -4.70
C ALA A 228 -13.31 4.56 -5.11
N TYR A 229 -13.68 3.84 -6.17
CA TYR A 229 -15.05 3.74 -6.65
C TYR A 229 -15.49 2.27 -6.67
N ARG A 230 -16.78 2.04 -6.84
CA ARG A 230 -17.37 0.73 -7.10
C ARG A 230 -18.15 0.80 -8.41
N ALA A 231 -17.81 -0.10 -9.32
CA ALA A 231 -18.57 -0.37 -10.52
C ALA A 231 -19.65 -1.40 -10.21
N LEU A 232 -20.90 -0.97 -10.35
CA LEU A 232 -22.09 -1.77 -10.11
C LEU A 232 -22.80 -1.97 -11.44
N VAL A 233 -22.71 -3.17 -11.99
CA VAL A 233 -23.43 -3.53 -13.22
C VAL A 233 -24.72 -4.24 -12.82
N LEU A 234 -25.83 -3.52 -12.99
CA LEU A 234 -27.17 -3.96 -12.62
C LEU A 234 -27.88 -4.61 -13.82
N PRO A 235 -28.30 -5.87 -13.73
CA PRO A 235 -29.17 -6.47 -14.74
C PRO A 235 -30.58 -5.91 -14.59
N LEU A 236 -31.07 -5.21 -15.61
CA LEU A 236 -32.44 -4.66 -15.67
C LEU A 236 -33.45 -5.73 -16.09
N SER A 237 -33.12 -6.49 -17.13
CA SER A 237 -33.97 -7.57 -17.63
C SER A 237 -33.12 -8.63 -18.35
N CYS A 238 -33.40 -9.90 -18.06
CA CYS A 238 -32.66 -11.05 -18.57
C CYS A 238 -33.64 -12.14 -19.05
N ARG A 239 -33.31 -12.82 -20.15
CA ARG A 239 -34.12 -13.97 -20.62
C ARG A 239 -33.99 -15.15 -19.63
N LYS A 240 -35.11 -15.81 -19.29
CA LYS A 240 -35.14 -16.88 -18.28
C LYS A 240 -34.53 -18.21 -18.76
N HIS A 241 -34.59 -18.51 -20.06
CA HIS A 241 -34.14 -19.81 -20.60
C HIS A 241 -32.60 -20.00 -20.69
N SER A 242 -31.79 -18.98 -20.41
CA SER A 242 -30.33 -19.02 -20.58
C SER A 242 -29.53 -19.28 -19.31
N SER A 243 -30.17 -19.46 -18.14
CA SER A 243 -29.46 -19.66 -16.87
C SER A 243 -28.76 -21.02 -16.74
N GLU A 244 -29.22 -22.05 -17.46
CA GLU A 244 -28.62 -23.40 -17.38
C GLU A 244 -27.31 -23.54 -18.16
N SER A 245 -27.03 -22.60 -19.06
CA SER A 245 -25.98 -22.74 -20.07
C SER A 245 -24.88 -21.69 -19.94
N TYR A 246 -25.16 -20.52 -19.37
CA TYR A 246 -24.18 -19.46 -19.11
C TYR A 246 -23.87 -19.32 -17.63
N GLU A 247 -22.57 -19.22 -17.31
CA GLU A 247 -22.13 -19.08 -15.93
C GLU A 247 -22.38 -17.67 -15.37
N GLY A 248 -22.12 -16.61 -16.15
CA GLY A 248 -22.28 -15.25 -15.65
C GLY A 248 -21.59 -14.15 -16.46
N SER A 249 -21.43 -12.99 -15.83
CA SER A 249 -20.73 -11.81 -16.35
C SER A 249 -19.42 -11.59 -15.59
N VAL A 250 -18.41 -11.05 -16.28
CA VAL A 250 -17.08 -10.78 -15.71
C VAL A 250 -16.78 -9.30 -15.87
N LEU A 251 -16.35 -8.66 -14.78
CA LEU A 251 -15.80 -7.32 -14.78
C LEU A 251 -14.30 -7.42 -14.56
N ARG A 252 -13.54 -6.61 -15.29
CA ARG A 252 -12.09 -6.53 -15.17
C ARG A 252 -11.66 -5.07 -15.16
N LEU A 253 -10.91 -4.67 -14.14
CA LEU A 253 -10.16 -3.42 -14.13
C LEU A 253 -8.75 -3.72 -14.65
N ASN A 254 -8.33 -3.00 -15.68
CA ASN A 254 -6.98 -3.07 -16.22
C ASN A 254 -6.25 -1.74 -15.97
N VAL A 255 -5.07 -1.81 -15.35
CA VAL A 255 -4.20 -0.66 -15.10
C VAL A 255 -2.92 -0.83 -15.94
N PRO A 256 -2.75 -0.03 -17.01
CA PRO A 256 -1.73 -0.32 -18.03
C PRO A 256 -0.29 -0.09 -17.56
N TRP A 257 -0.02 0.93 -16.74
CA TRP A 257 1.35 1.23 -16.29
C TRP A 257 1.92 0.17 -15.34
N SER A 258 1.07 -0.48 -14.54
CA SER A 258 1.48 -1.51 -13.58
C SER A 258 1.17 -2.93 -14.02
N ASN A 259 0.43 -3.11 -15.12
CA ASN A 259 -0.13 -4.38 -15.56
C ASN A 259 -0.96 -5.05 -14.45
N GLU A 260 -1.66 -4.25 -13.64
CA GLU A 260 -2.55 -4.77 -12.62
C GLU A 260 -3.93 -5.08 -13.20
N GLU A 261 -4.39 -6.30 -12.96
CA GLU A 261 -5.70 -6.75 -13.40
C GLU A 261 -6.51 -7.21 -12.18
N THR A 262 -7.67 -6.58 -11.95
CA THR A 262 -8.61 -6.98 -10.89
C THR A 262 -9.89 -7.49 -11.50
N TYR A 263 -10.30 -8.71 -11.12
CA TYR A 263 -11.47 -9.38 -11.69
C TYR A 263 -12.60 -9.51 -10.67
N SER A 264 -13.84 -9.46 -11.17
CA SER A 264 -15.04 -9.84 -10.41
C SER A 264 -15.97 -10.64 -11.30
N PHE A 265 -16.46 -11.77 -10.80
CA PHE A 265 -17.42 -12.61 -11.48
C PHE A 265 -18.77 -12.50 -10.79
N SER A 266 -19.83 -12.39 -11.59
CA SER A 266 -21.20 -12.46 -11.09
C SER A 266 -22.00 -13.48 -11.88
N SER A 267 -22.76 -14.31 -11.17
CA SER A 267 -23.62 -15.32 -11.81
C SER A 267 -24.66 -14.68 -12.73
N TYR A 268 -25.18 -15.46 -13.66
CA TYR A 268 -26.24 -15.02 -14.56
C TYR A 268 -27.42 -14.31 -13.85
N GLY A 269 -27.81 -13.14 -14.36
CA GLY A 269 -28.92 -12.36 -13.82
C GLY A 269 -28.67 -11.73 -12.44
N LYS A 270 -27.46 -11.85 -11.89
CA LYS A 270 -27.07 -11.17 -10.65
C LYS A 270 -26.29 -9.89 -10.94
N MET A 271 -26.32 -8.98 -9.98
CA MET A 271 -25.54 -7.75 -10.00
C MET A 271 -24.04 -8.08 -9.94
N ALA A 272 -23.24 -7.49 -10.82
CA ALA A 272 -21.79 -7.56 -10.74
C ALA A 272 -21.25 -6.32 -10.02
N ASN A 273 -20.28 -6.55 -9.12
CA ASN A 273 -19.66 -5.48 -8.33
C ASN A 273 -18.15 -5.62 -8.43
N LEU A 274 -17.47 -4.58 -8.88
CA LEU A 274 -16.01 -4.51 -8.91
C LEU A 274 -15.54 -3.22 -8.25
N MET A 275 -14.54 -3.36 -7.40
CA MET A 275 -13.88 -2.23 -6.75
C MET A 275 -12.86 -1.61 -7.70
N LEU A 276 -13.04 -0.32 -8.00
CA LEU A 276 -12.15 0.47 -8.83
C LEU A 276 -11.19 1.24 -7.92
N LYS A 277 -9.98 0.71 -7.74
CA LYS A 277 -8.93 1.35 -6.96
C LYS A 277 -7.57 1.01 -7.55
N LEU A 278 -6.62 1.92 -7.39
CA LEU A 278 -5.24 1.68 -7.78
C LEU A 278 -4.48 1.01 -6.62
N GLN A 279 -3.66 0.00 -6.93
CA GLN A 279 -2.67 -0.52 -5.97
C GLN A 279 -1.31 0.13 -6.18
N THR A 280 -1.05 0.61 -7.40
CA THR A 280 0.11 1.39 -7.77
C THR A 280 -0.33 2.74 -8.36
N PRO A 281 0.14 3.86 -7.79
CA PRO A 281 -0.05 5.21 -8.36
C PRO A 281 0.46 5.30 -9.81
N ARG A 282 -0.09 6.24 -10.57
CA ARG A 282 0.43 6.59 -11.89
C ARG A 282 1.80 7.26 -11.74
N PRO A 283 2.86 6.75 -12.38
CA PRO A 283 4.18 7.34 -12.26
C PRO A 283 4.24 8.73 -12.91
N PRO A 284 4.99 9.70 -12.35
CA PRO A 284 5.04 11.07 -12.86
C PRO A 284 5.62 11.18 -14.27
N SER A 285 6.52 10.29 -14.66
CA SER A 285 7.11 10.28 -16.01
C SER A 285 6.07 10.06 -17.11
N LEU A 286 4.99 9.35 -16.80
CA LEU A 286 3.86 9.09 -17.71
C LEU A 286 2.73 10.13 -17.55
N ALA A 287 2.86 11.09 -16.63
CA ALA A 287 1.85 12.13 -16.38
C ALA A 287 2.00 13.35 -17.30
N TRP A 288 3.17 13.54 -17.92
CA TRP A 288 3.48 14.70 -18.78
C TRP A 288 3.43 14.41 -20.28
N ASP A 289 3.24 13.14 -20.68
CA ASP A 289 3.19 12.73 -22.08
C ASP A 289 1.73 12.66 -22.58
N TRP A 290 1.22 13.83 -22.97
CA TRP A 290 -0.13 14.04 -23.47
C TRP A 290 -0.44 13.35 -24.81
N HIS A 291 0.57 12.79 -25.49
CA HIS A 291 0.41 12.05 -26.73
C HIS A 291 0.11 10.56 -26.54
N LEU A 292 0.22 10.04 -25.30
CA LEU A 292 0.01 8.62 -24.97
C LEU A 292 -1.27 8.35 -24.14
N ASP A 293 -2.10 9.37 -23.88
CA ASP A 293 -3.13 9.31 -22.85
C ASP A 293 -4.18 8.20 -23.04
N ASP A 294 -4.60 7.88 -24.27
CA ASP A 294 -5.63 6.85 -24.50
C ASP A 294 -5.16 5.42 -24.17
N ALA A 295 -3.86 5.14 -24.30
CA ALA A 295 -3.26 3.83 -24.01
C ALA A 295 -2.80 3.69 -22.54
N VAL A 296 -2.74 4.79 -21.80
CA VAL A 296 -2.16 4.87 -20.45
C VAL A 296 -3.22 5.02 -19.36
N GLU A 297 -4.47 5.35 -19.70
CA GLU A 297 -5.54 5.41 -18.71
C GLU A 297 -6.04 4.03 -18.26
N PRO A 298 -6.44 3.89 -16.98
CA PRO A 298 -7.04 2.66 -16.50
C PRO A 298 -8.44 2.50 -17.11
N HIS A 299 -8.78 1.28 -17.51
CA HIS A 299 -10.07 1.00 -18.13
C HIS A 299 -10.77 -0.20 -17.47
N LEU A 300 -12.08 -0.08 -17.36
CA LEU A 300 -13.00 -1.11 -16.88
C LEU A 300 -13.55 -1.88 -18.09
N GLU A 301 -13.09 -3.11 -18.25
CA GLU A 301 -13.63 -4.05 -19.22
C GLU A 301 -14.80 -4.81 -18.62
N MET A 302 -15.90 -4.88 -19.37
CA MET A 302 -17.13 -5.53 -18.96
C MET A 302 -17.50 -6.61 -19.97
N PHE A 303 -17.38 -7.87 -19.57
CA PHE A 303 -17.82 -9.04 -20.34
C PHE A 303 -19.23 -9.41 -19.90
N LEU A 304 -20.20 -9.01 -20.71
CA LEU A 304 -21.62 -9.03 -20.40
C LEU A 304 -22.36 -10.06 -21.23
N HIS A 305 -23.55 -10.41 -20.77
CA HIS A 305 -24.36 -11.41 -21.47
C HIS A 305 -25.27 -10.74 -22.52
N PRO A 306 -25.29 -11.22 -23.78
CA PRO A 306 -26.03 -10.56 -24.86
C PRO A 306 -27.56 -10.59 -24.67
N TYR A 307 -28.09 -11.57 -23.93
CA TYR A 307 -29.54 -11.66 -23.64
C TYR A 307 -29.99 -10.92 -22.37
N CYS A 308 -29.14 -10.08 -21.80
CA CYS A 308 -29.46 -9.25 -20.64
C CYS A 308 -29.26 -7.76 -20.97
N HIS A 309 -30.14 -6.93 -20.42
CA HIS A 309 -30.01 -5.47 -20.44
C HIS A 309 -29.35 -5.01 -19.15
N TYR A 310 -28.30 -4.20 -19.26
CA TYR A 310 -27.52 -3.77 -18.11
C TYR A 310 -27.50 -2.25 -17.95
N GLN A 311 -27.38 -1.82 -16.70
CA GLN A 311 -27.08 -0.44 -16.34
C GLN A 311 -25.80 -0.44 -15.50
N LEU A 312 -24.80 0.35 -15.92
CA LEU A 312 -23.62 0.60 -15.11
C LEU A 312 -23.89 1.78 -14.18
N ARG A 313 -23.62 1.59 -12.89
CA ARG A 313 -23.54 2.65 -11.89
C ARG A 313 -22.13 2.70 -11.31
N LEU A 314 -21.54 3.89 -11.29
CA LEU A 314 -20.28 4.15 -10.60
C LEU A 314 -20.56 4.85 -9.29
N VAL A 315 -20.10 4.30 -8.17
CA VAL A 315 -20.38 4.82 -6.83
C VAL A 315 -19.06 5.13 -6.11
N ALA A 316 -18.91 6.32 -5.54
CA ALA A 316 -17.75 6.65 -4.73
C ALA A 316 -17.77 5.85 -3.41
N SER A 317 -16.67 5.20 -3.06
CA SER A 317 -16.59 4.38 -1.83
C SER A 317 -15.69 5.04 -0.79
N ALA A 318 -16.28 5.86 0.08
CA ALA A 318 -15.58 6.52 1.19
C ALA A 318 -14.78 5.57 2.11
N PRO A 319 -15.31 4.43 2.60
CA PRO A 319 -14.53 3.56 3.49
C PRO A 319 -13.30 2.97 2.80
N ASP A 320 -13.43 2.69 1.51
CA ASP A 320 -12.36 2.14 0.70
C ASP A 320 -11.29 3.18 0.36
N SER A 321 -11.72 4.41 0.04
CA SER A 321 -10.84 5.56 -0.14
C SER A 321 -10.05 5.86 1.13
N LEU A 322 -10.71 5.85 2.30
CA LEU A 322 -10.05 6.01 3.60
C LEU A 322 -9.06 4.87 3.86
N GLY A 323 -9.43 3.63 3.54
CA GLY A 323 -8.53 2.48 3.63
C GLY A 323 -7.28 2.64 2.77
N GLN A 324 -7.41 3.18 1.56
CA GLN A 324 -6.26 3.50 0.70
C GLN A 324 -5.43 4.66 1.26
N MET A 325 -6.06 5.70 1.79
CA MET A 325 -5.33 6.79 2.46
C MET A 325 -4.49 6.28 3.62
N VAL A 326 -5.05 5.42 4.48
CA VAL A 326 -4.31 4.81 5.60
C VAL A 326 -3.19 3.90 5.09
N ARG A 327 -3.42 3.14 4.01
CA ARG A 327 -2.38 2.26 3.44
C ARG A 327 -1.16 3.03 2.94
N PHE A 328 -1.37 4.09 2.16
CA PHE A 328 -0.28 4.82 1.53
C PHE A 328 0.35 5.88 2.45
N TYR A 329 -0.48 6.59 3.22
CA TYR A 329 -0.01 7.72 4.05
C TYR A 329 0.15 7.36 5.53
N GLY A 330 -0.52 6.31 6.02
CA GLY A 330 -0.40 5.84 7.40
C GLY A 330 1.04 5.51 7.82
N PRO A 331 1.83 4.79 7.00
CA PRO A 331 3.24 4.53 7.31
C PRO A 331 4.10 5.80 7.45
N LEU A 332 3.67 6.95 6.91
CA LEU A 332 4.43 8.20 6.97
C LEU A 332 4.24 8.94 8.31
N VAL A 333 3.12 8.70 9.00
CA VAL A 333 2.73 9.41 10.23
C VAL A 333 3.73 9.25 11.41
N PRO A 334 4.31 8.06 11.68
CA PRO A 334 5.21 7.87 12.82
C PRO A 334 6.41 8.83 12.86
N ALA A 335 6.98 9.18 11.72
CA ALA A 335 8.10 10.14 11.66
C ALA A 335 7.69 11.53 12.16
N TYR A 336 6.48 11.97 11.80
CA TYR A 336 5.92 13.24 12.26
C TYR A 336 5.56 13.19 13.75
N LEU A 337 5.05 12.06 14.27
CA LEU A 337 4.80 11.88 15.70
C LEU A 337 6.09 12.05 16.52
N VAL A 338 7.16 11.36 16.11
CA VAL A 338 8.48 11.49 16.75
C VAL A 338 9.00 12.91 16.66
N ALA A 339 8.89 13.57 15.49
CA ALA A 339 9.34 14.94 15.31
C ALA A 339 8.61 15.91 16.24
N ILE A 340 7.28 15.82 16.36
CA ILE A 340 6.48 16.65 17.27
C ILE A 340 6.91 16.44 18.73
N LEU A 341 7.08 15.19 19.16
CA LEU A 341 7.54 14.89 20.51
C LEU A 341 8.97 15.40 20.77
N MET A 342 9.88 15.30 19.79
CA MET A 342 11.22 15.89 19.88
C MET A 342 11.17 17.42 20.02
N LEU A 343 10.26 18.10 19.32
CA LEU A 343 10.07 19.54 19.45
C LEU A 343 9.55 19.93 20.83
N VAL A 344 8.59 19.18 21.37
CA VAL A 344 8.09 19.39 22.73
C VAL A 344 9.21 19.22 23.75
N ILE A 345 9.99 18.14 23.64
CA ILE A 345 11.15 17.91 24.52
C ILE A 345 12.17 19.06 24.39
N ALA A 346 12.45 19.51 23.17
CA ALA A 346 13.38 20.61 22.92
C ALA A 346 12.93 21.91 23.59
N GLU A 347 11.64 22.24 23.50
CA GLU A 347 11.11 23.48 24.08
C GLU A 347 11.03 23.41 25.60
N VAL A 348 10.69 22.24 26.16
CA VAL A 348 10.77 22.00 27.61
C VAL A 348 12.20 22.21 28.10
N LEU A 349 13.20 21.69 27.38
CA LEU A 349 14.61 21.87 27.72
C LEU A 349 15.03 23.36 27.66
N ILE A 350 14.69 24.06 26.57
CA ILE A 350 15.01 25.49 26.41
C ILE A 350 14.32 26.35 27.48
N SER A 351 13.04 26.07 27.78
CA SER A 351 12.25 26.84 28.74
C SER A 351 12.73 26.61 30.18
N THR A 352 13.03 25.37 30.53
CA THR A 352 13.64 25.04 31.84
C THR A 352 15.01 25.68 32.00
N GLY A 353 15.88 25.63 30.99
CA GLY A 353 17.18 26.30 31.02
C GLY A 353 17.11 27.84 31.14
N LYS A 354 16.00 28.46 30.71
CA LYS A 354 15.73 29.89 30.93
C LYS A 354 15.23 30.20 32.35
N GLY A 355 14.84 29.20 33.13
CA GLY A 355 14.21 29.36 34.44
C GLY A 355 12.72 29.68 34.38
N GLN A 356 12.06 29.44 33.25
CA GLN A 356 10.61 29.64 33.09
C GLN A 356 9.84 28.50 33.78
N ALA A 357 8.62 28.79 34.22
CA ALA A 357 7.70 27.75 34.71
C ALA A 357 7.17 26.96 33.51
N VAL A 358 7.17 25.64 33.62
CA VAL A 358 6.61 24.74 32.61
C VAL A 358 5.27 24.23 33.11
N THR A 359 4.26 24.22 32.25
CA THR A 359 2.94 23.64 32.52
C THR A 359 3.08 22.17 32.88
N TYR A 360 2.39 21.73 33.93
CA TYR A 360 2.46 20.34 34.38
C TYR A 360 1.49 19.41 33.63
N ASP A 361 0.55 19.98 32.88
CA ASP A 361 -0.43 19.23 32.09
C ASP A 361 0.18 18.82 30.73
N PRO A 362 0.43 17.53 30.48
CA PRO A 362 1.10 17.10 29.24
C PRO A 362 0.34 17.43 27.94
N PRO A 363 -1.01 17.32 27.86
CA PRO A 363 -1.76 17.75 26.68
C PRO A 363 -1.60 19.25 26.37
N GLU A 364 -1.69 20.11 27.38
CA GLU A 364 -1.49 21.57 27.23
C GLU A 364 -0.05 21.89 26.77
N THR A 365 0.92 21.14 27.30
CA THR A 365 2.34 21.26 26.93
C THR A 365 2.56 21.01 25.43
N ILE A 366 1.81 20.08 24.82
CA ILE A 366 1.90 19.81 23.38
C ILE A 366 1.36 20.98 22.55
N ILE A 367 0.22 21.54 22.96
CA ILE A 367 -0.38 22.69 22.27
C ILE A 367 0.60 23.86 22.29
N ASN A 368 1.21 24.14 23.44
CA ASN A 368 2.06 25.31 23.63
C ASN A 368 3.45 25.17 22.98
N PHE A 369 4.01 23.96 22.91
CA PHE A 369 5.42 23.76 22.57
C PHE A 369 5.72 23.05 21.24
N SER A 370 4.71 22.46 20.59
CA SER A 370 4.90 21.72 19.34
C SER A 370 5.36 22.59 18.15
N ASN A 371 5.04 23.89 18.14
CA ASN A 371 5.63 24.88 17.21
C ASN A 371 5.65 24.44 15.72
N LEU A 372 4.55 23.84 15.24
CA LEU A 372 4.47 23.11 13.96
C LEU A 372 4.87 23.96 12.75
N HIS A 373 4.53 25.25 12.77
CA HIS A 373 4.81 26.19 11.67
C HIS A 373 6.30 26.27 11.35
N TYR A 374 7.17 26.19 12.37
CA TYR A 374 8.61 26.19 12.16
C TYR A 374 9.06 24.88 11.51
N LEU A 375 8.56 23.73 11.96
CA LEU A 375 8.92 22.43 11.40
C LEU A 375 8.59 22.36 9.90
N ILE A 376 7.35 22.68 9.54
CA ILE A 376 6.90 22.65 8.14
C ILE A 376 7.68 23.67 7.30
N GLY A 377 7.83 24.90 7.80
CA GLY A 377 8.57 25.94 7.09
C GLY A 377 10.02 25.53 6.78
N PHE A 378 10.75 25.01 7.77
CA PHE A 378 12.13 24.55 7.57
C PHE A 378 12.22 23.35 6.63
N VAL A 379 11.31 22.37 6.76
CA VAL A 379 11.27 21.20 5.87
C VAL A 379 11.05 21.63 4.42
N MET A 380 10.10 22.54 4.17
CA MET A 380 9.80 23.03 2.82
C MET A 380 10.96 23.84 2.22
N VAL A 381 11.59 24.72 3.00
CA VAL A 381 12.77 25.47 2.56
C VAL A 381 13.93 24.53 2.25
N LEU A 382 14.18 23.53 3.10
CA LEU A 382 15.26 22.57 2.86
C LEU A 382 15.01 21.71 1.62
N LYS A 383 13.77 21.23 1.42
CA LYS A 383 13.38 20.54 0.19
C LYS A 383 13.61 21.41 -1.04
N PHE A 384 13.19 22.68 -0.99
CA PHE A 384 13.42 23.64 -2.06
C PHE A 384 14.92 23.82 -2.35
N LEU A 385 15.75 23.98 -1.32
CA LEU A 385 17.20 24.08 -1.49
C LEU A 385 17.80 22.81 -2.13
N LEU A 386 17.35 21.62 -1.72
CA LEU A 386 17.82 20.33 -2.27
C LEU A 386 17.36 20.08 -3.72
N SER A 387 16.37 20.83 -4.21
CA SER A 387 15.95 20.78 -5.61
C SER A 387 16.98 21.37 -6.59
N PHE A 388 17.89 22.25 -6.12
CA PHE A 388 18.94 22.81 -6.94
C PHE A 388 20.00 21.75 -7.30
N SER A 389 20.25 21.55 -8.59
CA SER A 389 21.15 20.49 -9.12
C SER A 389 22.57 20.52 -8.54
N LEU A 390 23.11 21.71 -8.25
CA LEU A 390 24.43 21.89 -7.62
C LEU A 390 24.44 21.38 -6.17
N LEU A 391 23.44 21.77 -5.37
CA LEU A 391 23.34 21.33 -3.98
C LEU A 391 23.01 19.84 -3.92
N LYS A 392 22.13 19.37 -4.80
CA LYS A 392 21.81 17.95 -5.00
C LYS A 392 23.08 17.12 -5.23
N ARG A 393 23.94 17.57 -6.16
CA ARG A 393 25.22 16.89 -6.44
C ARG A 393 26.14 16.94 -5.23
N LEU A 394 26.34 18.11 -4.62
CA LEU A 394 27.23 18.27 -3.47
C LEU A 394 26.81 17.39 -2.28
N VAL A 395 25.52 17.39 -1.93
CA VAL A 395 24.97 16.66 -0.78
C VAL A 395 25.02 15.15 -1.01
N TYR A 396 24.59 14.66 -2.17
CA TYR A 396 24.52 13.21 -2.39
C TYR A 396 25.84 12.60 -2.85
N THR A 397 26.61 13.28 -3.72
CA THR A 397 27.86 12.71 -4.27
C THR A 397 29.08 13.01 -3.41
N THR A 398 29.16 14.19 -2.78
CA THR A 398 30.35 14.59 -1.99
C THR A 398 30.20 14.23 -0.51
N PHE A 399 29.03 14.47 0.08
CA PHE A 399 28.77 14.13 1.49
C PHE A 399 28.20 12.73 1.71
N GLY A 400 27.82 12.00 0.64
CA GLY A 400 27.33 10.63 0.73
C GLY A 400 26.00 10.50 1.49
N LEU A 401 25.21 11.58 1.60
CA LEU A 401 23.89 11.50 2.22
C LEU A 401 22.93 10.70 1.32
N PRO A 402 22.03 9.88 1.90
CA PRO A 402 21.00 9.21 1.12
C PRO A 402 20.03 10.23 0.50
N LEU A 403 19.31 9.79 -0.55
CA LEU A 403 18.17 10.55 -1.08
C LEU A 403 17.15 10.81 0.04
N ASP A 404 16.52 11.99 0.00
CA ASP A 404 15.43 12.32 0.91
C ASP A 404 14.18 11.53 0.55
N ASP A 405 13.36 11.26 1.56
CA ASP A 405 12.17 10.44 1.40
C ASP A 405 11.08 11.19 0.59
N PHE A 406 11.12 12.52 0.50
CA PHE A 406 10.19 13.26 -0.36
C PHE A 406 10.45 13.04 -1.86
N TYR A 407 11.71 12.90 -2.26
CA TYR A 407 12.07 12.53 -3.62
C TYR A 407 11.56 11.13 -3.97
N LEU A 408 11.65 10.18 -3.05
CA LEU A 408 11.12 8.82 -3.24
C LEU A 408 9.59 8.83 -3.38
N LEU A 409 8.87 9.53 -2.49
CA LEU A 409 7.42 9.71 -2.59
C LEU A 409 6.96 10.39 -3.90
N GLU A 410 7.80 11.26 -4.46
CA GLU A 410 7.56 11.91 -5.74
C GLU A 410 7.78 10.93 -6.91
N GLN A 411 8.83 10.10 -6.87
CA GLN A 411 9.02 9.02 -7.85
C GLN A 411 7.88 7.99 -7.81
N GLU A 412 7.38 7.69 -6.61
CA GLU A 412 6.22 6.83 -6.44
C GLU A 412 4.92 7.52 -6.88
N GLY A 413 4.85 8.82 -7.15
CA GLY A 413 3.61 9.48 -7.59
C GLY A 413 2.55 9.62 -6.49
N ILE A 414 2.97 9.58 -5.22
CA ILE A 414 2.09 9.73 -4.04
C ILE A 414 2.24 11.14 -3.43
N TYR A 415 3.33 11.84 -3.75
CA TYR A 415 3.58 13.19 -3.25
C TYR A 415 2.67 14.26 -3.88
N PHE A 416 2.07 15.11 -3.05
CA PHE A 416 1.41 16.35 -3.45
C PHE A 416 1.81 17.51 -2.52
N MET A 417 1.67 18.75 -2.99
CA MET A 417 2.21 19.94 -2.31
C MET A 417 1.78 20.09 -0.84
N PHE A 418 0.52 19.78 -0.52
CA PHE A 418 -0.03 19.92 0.82
C PHE A 418 0.19 18.70 1.73
N LEU A 419 0.82 17.63 1.21
CA LEU A 419 1.00 16.38 1.94
C LEU A 419 1.74 16.56 3.28
N PRO A 420 2.88 17.30 3.36
CA PRO A 420 3.58 17.46 4.63
C PRO A 420 2.74 18.20 5.69
N ALA A 421 1.95 19.19 5.27
CA ALA A 421 1.08 19.94 6.16
C ALA A 421 -0.06 19.06 6.68
N LEU A 422 -0.68 18.27 5.81
CA LEU A 422 -1.72 17.30 6.18
C LEU A 422 -1.19 16.26 7.17
N LEU A 423 -0.04 15.64 6.87
CA LEU A 423 0.60 14.65 7.75
C LEU A 423 0.97 15.26 9.11
N CYS A 424 1.46 16.50 9.12
CA CYS A 424 1.78 17.20 10.37
C CYS A 424 0.54 17.48 11.21
N ALA A 425 -0.57 17.90 10.59
CA ALA A 425 -1.84 18.10 11.29
C ALA A 425 -2.42 16.79 11.85
N CYS A 426 -2.41 15.72 11.05
CA CYS A 426 -2.82 14.38 11.50
C CYS A 426 -1.94 13.87 12.64
N ALA A 427 -0.62 14.02 12.54
CA ALA A 427 0.32 13.61 13.58
C ALA A 427 0.13 14.43 14.86
N PHE A 428 -0.14 15.73 14.75
CA PHE A 428 -0.45 16.56 15.91
C PHE A 428 -1.72 16.11 16.63
N ALA A 429 -2.82 15.91 15.88
CA ALA A 429 -4.06 15.41 16.43
C ALA A 429 -3.86 14.03 17.10
N ALA A 430 -3.13 13.12 16.45
CA ALA A 430 -2.81 11.81 17.00
C ALA A 430 -1.93 11.89 18.26
N THR A 431 -0.93 12.77 18.29
CA THR A 431 -0.05 12.96 19.46
C THR A 431 -0.83 13.57 20.62
N TYR A 432 -1.71 14.54 20.36
CA TYR A 432 -2.59 15.14 21.36
C TYR A 432 -3.55 14.09 21.96
N LEU A 433 -4.21 13.29 21.10
CA LEU A 433 -5.10 12.22 21.54
C LEU A 433 -4.34 11.14 22.33
N GLN A 434 -3.16 10.72 21.84
CA GLN A 434 -2.31 9.74 22.52
C GLN A 434 -1.89 10.24 23.90
N THR A 435 -1.49 11.51 24.00
CA THR A 435 -1.05 12.13 25.25
C THR A 435 -2.20 12.28 26.22
N SER A 436 -3.36 12.74 25.74
CA SER A 436 -4.57 12.85 26.55
C SER A 436 -5.00 11.48 27.08
N ALA A 437 -5.07 10.47 26.22
CA ALA A 437 -5.42 9.11 26.63
C ALA A 437 -4.42 8.54 27.64
N ALA A 438 -3.11 8.65 27.36
CA ALA A 438 -2.06 8.16 28.26
C ALA A 438 -2.06 8.89 29.61
N PHE A 439 -2.24 10.21 29.63
CA PHE A 439 -2.26 11.00 30.86
C PHE A 439 -3.44 10.63 31.76
N HIS A 440 -4.65 10.54 31.19
CA HIS A 440 -5.84 10.13 31.94
C HIS A 440 -5.73 8.67 32.41
N PHE A 441 -5.25 7.77 31.54
CA PHE A 441 -5.07 6.36 31.90
C PHE A 441 -4.06 6.17 33.04
N LEU A 442 -2.88 6.78 32.93
CA LEU A 442 -1.84 6.71 33.98
C LEU A 442 -2.27 7.46 35.25
N GLY A 443 -3.02 8.55 35.13
CA GLY A 443 -3.60 9.27 36.25
C GLY A 443 -4.62 8.42 37.02
N MET A 444 -5.51 7.72 36.30
CA MET A 444 -6.45 6.76 36.88
C MET A 444 -5.71 5.60 37.56
N LEU A 445 -4.70 5.03 36.91
CA LEU A 445 -3.90 3.95 37.48
C LEU A 445 -3.15 4.40 38.75
N SER A 446 -2.64 5.64 38.75
CA SER A 446 -2.03 6.26 39.93
C SER A 446 -3.05 6.49 41.06
N TYR A 447 -4.31 6.84 40.74
CA TYR A 447 -5.40 6.94 41.72
C TYR A 447 -5.79 5.59 42.32
N VAL A 448 -5.91 4.54 41.50
CA VAL A 448 -6.14 3.17 41.99
C VAL A 448 -4.97 2.71 42.85
N GLY A 449 -3.74 3.02 42.43
CA GLY A 449 -2.54 2.83 43.24
C GLY A 449 -2.66 3.48 44.62
N ARG A 450 -3.23 4.69 44.73
CA ARG A 450 -3.48 5.33 46.05
C ARG A 450 -4.38 4.51 46.97
N LEU A 451 -5.36 3.79 46.43
CA LEU A 451 -6.32 3.00 47.20
C LEU A 451 -5.75 1.68 47.69
N PHE A 452 -4.83 1.07 46.91
CA PHE A 452 -4.32 -0.28 47.19
C PHE A 452 -2.85 -0.31 47.68
N TRP A 453 -2.08 0.77 47.52
CA TRP A 453 -0.63 0.75 47.72
C TRP A 453 -0.21 1.33 49.07
N CYS A 454 -0.11 0.46 50.09
CA CYS A 454 0.69 0.68 51.29
C CYS A 454 2.13 0.19 51.03
N VAL A 455 2.95 0.94 50.29
CA VAL A 455 4.38 0.57 50.21
C VAL A 455 5.07 0.95 51.52
N PRO A 456 5.70 -0.02 52.21
CA PRO A 456 6.48 0.26 53.40
C PRO A 456 7.70 1.12 53.04
N GLU A 457 8.02 2.11 53.89
CA GLU A 457 9.10 3.08 53.68
C GLU A 457 10.49 2.44 53.48
N SER A 458 10.69 1.23 54.01
CA SER A 458 11.90 0.41 53.84
C SER A 458 12.20 0.01 52.39
N LEU A 459 11.14 -0.15 51.57
CA LEU A 459 11.24 -0.47 50.14
C LEU A 459 11.58 0.78 49.32
N LEU A 460 11.18 1.96 49.80
CA LEU A 460 11.52 3.25 49.21
C LEU A 460 13.00 3.60 49.42
N ALA A 461 13.58 3.20 50.55
CA ALA A 461 15.00 3.39 50.86
C ALA A 461 15.94 2.67 49.87
N HIS A 462 15.52 1.49 49.38
CA HIS A 462 16.28 0.70 48.40
C HIS A 462 15.86 0.96 46.94
N ALA A 463 14.91 1.88 46.70
CA ALA A 463 14.32 2.08 45.38
C ALA A 463 15.35 2.47 44.31
N LYS A 464 16.38 3.25 44.67
CA LYS A 464 17.45 3.64 43.74
C LYS A 464 18.31 2.44 43.32
N LEU A 465 18.65 1.55 44.25
CA LEU A 465 19.42 0.33 43.96
C LEU A 465 18.61 -0.60 43.05
N VAL A 466 17.33 -0.81 43.36
CA VAL A 466 16.41 -1.62 42.53
C VAL A 466 16.28 -1.04 41.11
N GLN A 467 16.15 0.28 40.99
CA GLN A 467 16.06 0.96 39.70
C GLN A 467 17.34 0.81 38.86
N VAL A 468 18.53 0.85 39.48
CA VAL A 468 19.80 0.59 38.80
C VAL A 468 19.87 -0.87 38.34
N MET A 469 19.52 -1.83 39.20
CA MET A 469 19.50 -3.25 38.84
C MET A 469 18.56 -3.52 37.65
N LEU A 470 17.35 -2.95 37.67
CA LEU A 470 16.40 -3.09 36.56
C LEU A 470 16.92 -2.44 35.27
N SER A 471 17.60 -1.29 35.37
CA SER A 471 18.22 -0.64 34.20
C SER A 471 19.33 -1.49 33.60
N VAL A 472 20.17 -2.12 34.43
CA VAL A 472 21.20 -3.07 33.99
C VAL A 472 20.55 -4.30 33.34
N THR A 473 19.47 -4.85 33.90
CA THR A 473 18.75 -5.97 33.27
C THR A 473 18.16 -5.57 31.91
N ALA A 474 17.62 -4.35 31.78
CA ALA A 474 17.12 -3.85 30.50
C ALA A 474 18.24 -3.79 29.45
N MET A 475 19.42 -3.28 29.82
CA MET A 475 20.60 -3.28 28.95
C MET A 475 21.04 -4.69 28.58
N SER A 476 21.13 -5.61 29.53
CA SER A 476 21.52 -7.01 29.28
C SER A 476 20.56 -7.71 28.32
N MET A 477 19.26 -7.47 28.45
CA MET A 477 18.24 -8.06 27.56
C MET A 477 18.38 -7.60 26.11
N THR A 478 18.97 -6.42 25.84
CA THR A 478 19.21 -5.97 24.45
C THR A 478 20.16 -6.86 23.67
N PHE A 479 21.06 -7.60 24.35
CA PHE A 479 21.97 -8.54 23.70
C PHE A 479 21.25 -9.80 23.21
N LEU A 480 20.13 -10.18 23.84
CA LEU A 480 19.27 -11.27 23.38
C LEU A 480 18.28 -10.77 22.32
N CYS A 481 17.56 -9.69 22.64
CA CYS A 481 16.59 -9.03 21.77
C CYS A 481 16.52 -7.53 22.12
N GLY A 482 16.86 -6.66 21.18
CA GLY A 482 16.86 -5.21 21.38
C GLY A 482 15.49 -4.69 21.84
N THR A 483 14.40 -5.19 21.24
CA THR A 483 13.03 -4.82 21.62
C THR A 483 12.66 -5.22 23.04
N ALA A 484 13.16 -6.35 23.55
CA ALA A 484 12.90 -6.76 24.93
C ALA A 484 13.52 -5.75 25.93
N GLY A 485 14.75 -5.30 25.66
CA GLY A 485 15.37 -4.23 26.44
C GLY A 485 14.62 -2.91 26.35
N LEU A 486 14.13 -2.54 25.17
CA LEU A 486 13.27 -1.35 24.96
C LEU A 486 11.98 -1.42 25.79
N LEU A 487 11.30 -2.58 25.82
CA LEU A 487 10.08 -2.76 26.61
C LEU A 487 10.34 -2.64 28.10
N LEU A 488 11.46 -3.17 28.60
CA LEU A 488 11.86 -2.99 30.00
C LEU A 488 12.16 -1.52 30.31
N SER A 489 12.87 -0.81 29.43
CA SER A 489 13.14 0.62 29.58
C SER A 489 11.86 1.47 29.52
N ALA A 490 10.92 1.15 28.63
CA ALA A 490 9.59 1.74 28.57
C ALA A 490 8.81 1.53 29.89
N GLY A 491 8.83 0.30 30.43
CA GLY A 491 8.22 -0.03 31.71
C GLY A 491 8.79 0.80 32.86
N LEU A 492 10.12 0.97 32.92
CA LEU A 492 10.78 1.81 33.92
C LEU A 492 10.37 3.28 33.85
N LEU A 493 10.25 3.83 32.64
CA LEU A 493 9.76 5.19 32.44
C LEU A 493 8.29 5.34 32.88
N ILE A 494 7.43 4.38 32.53
CA ILE A 494 6.03 4.37 32.95
C ILE A 494 5.92 4.35 34.48
N LEU A 495 6.70 3.51 35.17
CA LEU A 495 6.74 3.46 36.63
C LEU A 495 7.19 4.81 37.24
N LYS A 496 8.19 5.46 36.63
CA LYS A 496 8.65 6.78 37.08
C LYS A 496 7.58 7.86 36.88
N VAL A 497 6.90 7.88 35.73
CA VAL A 497 5.80 8.81 35.44
C VAL A 497 4.63 8.57 36.40
N LEU A 498 4.25 7.32 36.66
CA LEU A 498 3.20 6.98 37.63
C LEU A 498 3.52 7.50 39.03
N ARG A 499 4.78 7.38 39.47
CA ARG A 499 5.25 7.95 40.75
C ARG A 499 5.14 9.48 40.77
N LEU A 500 5.51 10.16 39.68
CA LEU A 500 5.39 11.62 39.59
C LEU A 500 3.92 12.06 39.63
N LEU A 501 3.04 11.41 38.86
CA LEU A 501 1.60 11.66 38.88
C LEU A 501 0.98 11.38 40.26
N TYR A 502 1.48 10.37 40.97
CA TYR A 502 1.06 10.06 42.34
C TYR A 502 1.41 11.21 43.31
N LEU A 503 2.63 11.74 43.23
CA LEU A 503 3.08 12.87 44.07
C LEU A 503 2.24 14.12 43.78
N THR A 504 1.99 14.42 42.51
CA THR A 504 1.12 15.53 42.10
C THR A 504 -0.31 15.33 42.60
N GLY A 505 -0.85 14.11 42.51
CA GLY A 505 -2.18 13.77 42.99
C GLY A 505 -2.35 13.87 44.51
N ARG A 506 -1.27 13.76 45.29
CA ARG A 506 -1.26 13.96 46.75
C ARG A 506 -1.00 15.40 47.18
N ARG A 507 -0.85 16.34 46.24
CA ARG A 507 -0.43 17.74 46.52
C ARG A 507 0.91 17.82 47.27
N LEU A 508 1.79 16.83 47.03
CA LEU A 508 3.19 16.79 47.48
C LEU A 508 4.13 17.18 46.34
N ASP A 509 3.63 17.96 45.39
CA ASP A 509 4.33 18.42 44.21
C ASP A 509 5.28 19.57 44.53
N SER A 510 6.47 19.50 43.94
CA SER A 510 7.40 20.61 43.89
C SER A 510 7.51 21.12 42.45
N ARG A 511 8.09 22.31 42.28
CA ARG A 511 8.44 22.82 40.94
C ARG A 511 9.28 21.81 40.15
N GLU A 512 10.15 21.07 40.82
CA GLU A 512 11.00 20.03 40.22
C GLU A 512 10.20 18.82 39.75
N THR A 513 9.17 18.41 40.51
CA THR A 513 8.22 17.35 40.12
C THR A 513 7.51 17.70 38.82
N HIS A 514 7.01 18.94 38.70
CA HIS A 514 6.33 19.42 37.50
C HIS A 514 7.25 19.45 36.27
N THR A 515 8.47 19.97 36.42
CA THR A 515 9.44 19.99 35.33
C THR A 515 9.91 18.59 34.93
N SER A 516 10.03 17.67 35.89
CA SER A 516 10.39 16.27 35.62
C SER A 516 9.28 15.55 34.88
N LEU A 517 8.01 15.80 35.25
CA LEU A 517 6.86 15.25 34.56
C LEU A 517 6.76 15.77 33.12
N ALA A 518 6.89 17.09 32.92
CA ALA A 518 6.84 17.72 31.60
C ALA A 518 7.94 17.22 30.64
N LEU A 519 9.09 16.78 31.15
CA LEU A 519 10.16 16.19 30.35
C LEU A 519 9.99 14.68 30.16
N LEU A 520 9.75 13.92 31.24
CA LEU A 520 9.73 12.46 31.21
C LEU A 520 8.48 11.92 30.52
N PHE A 521 7.37 12.64 30.53
CA PHE A 521 6.15 12.21 29.85
C PHE A 521 6.34 12.10 28.32
N PRO A 522 6.78 13.14 27.58
CA PRO A 522 7.03 13.01 26.15
C PRO A 522 8.19 12.05 25.84
N VAL A 523 9.22 11.95 26.69
CA VAL A 523 10.28 10.93 26.56
C VAL A 523 9.69 9.52 26.63
N THR A 524 8.76 9.27 27.56
CA THR A 524 8.05 7.99 27.68
C THR A 524 7.27 7.67 26.41
N LEU A 525 6.55 8.64 25.84
CA LEU A 525 5.82 8.44 24.59
C LEU A 525 6.75 8.11 23.41
N VAL A 526 7.89 8.80 23.30
CA VAL A 526 8.88 8.55 22.23
C VAL A 526 9.49 7.15 22.35
N VAL A 527 9.86 6.72 23.57
CA VAL A 527 10.43 5.37 23.82
C VAL A 527 9.38 4.29 23.57
N ASN A 528 8.13 4.52 23.95
CA ASN A 528 7.03 3.60 23.66
C ASN A 528 6.80 3.45 22.14
N LEU A 529 6.86 4.56 21.39
CA LEU A 529 6.76 4.53 19.94
C LEU A 529 7.94 3.77 19.31
N GLN A 530 9.16 3.96 19.80
CA GLN A 530 10.33 3.19 19.37
C GLN A 530 10.16 1.69 19.64
N ALA A 531 9.63 1.31 20.81
CA ALA A 531 9.35 -0.08 21.15
C ALA A 531 8.29 -0.67 20.20
N MET A 532 7.20 0.06 19.91
CA MET A 532 6.16 -0.34 18.98
C MET A 532 6.71 -0.58 17.56
N LEU A 533 7.54 0.32 17.04
CA LEU A 533 8.18 0.18 15.73
C LEU A 533 9.10 -1.05 15.65
N SER A 534 9.63 -1.50 16.79
CA SER A 534 10.56 -2.63 16.89
C SER A 534 9.86 -3.95 17.26
N MET A 535 8.52 -3.99 17.37
CA MET A 535 7.79 -5.18 17.82
C MET A 535 7.97 -6.41 16.92
N GLY A 536 8.25 -6.20 15.62
CA GLY A 536 8.54 -7.30 14.70
C GLY A 536 9.72 -8.17 15.16
N CYS A 537 10.78 -7.56 15.70
CA CYS A 537 11.95 -8.28 16.21
C CYS A 537 11.59 -9.15 17.43
N LEU A 538 10.72 -8.65 18.31
CA LEU A 538 10.25 -9.42 19.47
C LEU A 538 9.43 -10.64 19.05
N VAL A 539 8.50 -10.47 18.10
CA VAL A 539 7.68 -11.57 17.58
C VAL A 539 8.55 -12.66 16.97
N MET A 540 9.58 -12.28 16.21
CA MET A 540 10.53 -13.23 15.63
C MET A 540 11.37 -13.95 16.69
N TRP A 541 11.83 -13.23 17.71
CA TRP A 541 12.60 -13.83 18.81
C TRP A 541 11.74 -14.79 19.66
N LEU A 542 10.50 -14.42 19.99
CA LEU A 542 9.57 -15.28 20.73
C LEU A 542 9.21 -16.58 19.99
N LYS A 543 9.26 -16.56 18.65
CA LYS A 543 9.02 -17.74 17.81
C LYS A 543 10.24 -18.67 17.74
N SER A 544 11.42 -18.22 18.15
CA SER A 544 12.60 -19.08 18.24
C SER A 544 12.36 -20.17 19.29
N GLU A 545 12.67 -21.43 18.95
CA GLU A 545 12.46 -22.58 19.83
C GLU A 545 13.25 -22.51 21.15
N THR A 546 14.23 -21.60 21.23
CA THR A 546 15.02 -21.35 22.44
C THR A 546 15.11 -19.86 22.74
N LEU A 547 14.37 -19.39 23.75
CA LEU A 547 14.37 -17.99 24.20
C LEU A 547 15.75 -17.45 24.61
N LEU A 548 16.74 -18.31 24.87
CA LEU A 548 18.10 -17.90 25.23
C LEU A 548 19.00 -17.65 24.01
N THR A 549 18.54 -17.94 22.79
CA THR A 549 19.33 -17.65 21.58
C THR A 549 19.20 -16.18 21.19
N PRO A 550 20.32 -15.49 20.91
CA PRO A 550 20.28 -14.11 20.46
C PRO A 550 19.72 -14.02 19.05
N LEU A 551 18.83 -13.07 18.81
CA LEU A 551 18.32 -12.81 17.46
C LEU A 551 19.45 -12.22 16.61
N SER A 552 19.81 -12.89 15.50
CA SER A 552 20.86 -12.44 14.58
C SER A 552 20.44 -12.64 13.12
N PRO A 553 20.39 -11.58 12.29
CA PRO A 553 20.61 -10.16 12.62
C PRO A 553 19.41 -9.53 13.36
N ASP A 554 19.67 -8.68 14.37
CA ASP A 554 18.64 -7.89 15.08
C ASP A 554 18.82 -6.39 14.82
N PRO A 555 17.96 -5.74 14.00
CA PRO A 555 18.06 -4.32 13.71
C PRO A 555 17.70 -3.42 14.91
N SER A 556 17.04 -3.95 15.94
CA SER A 556 16.66 -3.23 17.15
C SER A 556 17.74 -3.21 18.23
N ARG A 557 18.79 -4.02 18.09
CA ARG A 557 19.84 -4.21 19.11
C ARG A 557 20.58 -2.92 19.46
N ILE A 558 21.15 -2.25 18.46
CA ILE A 558 21.92 -1.01 18.65
C ILE A 558 21.03 0.13 19.20
N PRO A 559 19.91 0.48 18.57
CA PRO A 559 19.05 1.55 19.10
C PRO A 559 18.44 1.17 20.46
N GLY A 560 18.17 -0.12 20.70
CA GLY A 560 17.74 -0.64 21.99
C GLY A 560 18.77 -0.41 23.08
N LEU A 561 20.02 -0.78 22.86
CA LEU A 561 21.12 -0.59 23.81
C LEU A 561 21.32 0.88 24.17
N LEU A 562 21.38 1.76 23.16
CA LEU A 562 21.55 3.20 23.35
C LEU A 562 20.38 3.82 24.13
N THR A 563 19.14 3.45 23.78
CA THR A 563 17.95 3.92 24.47
C THR A 563 17.89 3.39 25.91
N SER A 564 18.18 2.11 26.16
CA SER A 564 18.18 1.52 27.50
C SER A 564 19.27 2.12 28.39
N ALA A 565 20.48 2.32 27.88
CA ALA A 565 21.54 3.02 28.59
C ALA A 565 21.12 4.47 28.92
N GLY A 566 20.51 5.16 27.95
CA GLY A 566 20.04 6.52 28.15
C GLY A 566 18.91 6.65 29.15
N VAL A 567 17.93 5.77 29.10
CA VAL A 567 16.85 5.73 30.08
C VAL A 567 17.42 5.44 31.47
N GLY A 568 18.33 4.47 31.61
CA GLY A 568 18.97 4.14 32.90
C GLY A 568 19.68 5.33 33.53
N VAL A 569 20.46 6.09 32.74
CA VAL A 569 21.17 7.29 33.22
C VAL A 569 20.21 8.43 33.53
N LEU A 570 19.21 8.69 32.67
CA LEU A 570 18.19 9.72 32.89
C LEU A 570 17.41 9.48 34.19
N LEU A 571 17.15 8.21 34.47
CA LEU A 571 16.46 7.73 35.66
C LEU A 571 17.32 7.80 36.94
N PHE A 572 18.64 7.73 36.81
CA PHE A 572 19.58 7.85 37.92
C PHE A 572 19.73 9.31 38.39
N PHE A 573 19.76 10.27 37.46
CA PHE A 573 19.82 11.70 37.78
C PHE A 573 18.43 12.25 38.11
N ASP A 574 17.97 12.00 39.33
CA ASP A 574 16.67 12.47 39.85
C ASP A 574 16.52 14.02 39.84
N ASN A 575 17.64 14.75 39.91
CA ASN A 575 17.63 16.21 40.04
C ASN A 575 17.94 16.89 38.70
N LEU A 576 17.06 17.81 38.29
CA LEU A 576 17.24 18.63 37.10
C LEU A 576 18.23 19.77 37.38
N VAL A 577 19.52 19.55 37.10
CA VAL A 577 20.49 20.64 37.08
C VAL A 577 20.25 21.48 35.82
N LEU A 578 19.96 22.76 36.00
CA LEU A 578 19.61 23.70 34.92
C LEU A 578 20.87 24.41 34.42
N SER A 579 21.04 24.48 33.09
CA SER A 579 22.08 25.31 32.48
C SER A 579 21.57 25.93 31.19
N ARG A 580 21.45 27.26 31.19
CA ARG A 580 20.91 28.03 30.07
C ARG A 580 21.64 27.77 28.74
N TRP A 581 22.95 27.58 28.77
CA TRP A 581 23.75 27.40 27.55
C TRP A 581 23.63 25.98 26.99
N SER A 582 23.82 24.98 27.86
CA SER A 582 23.72 23.56 27.51
C SER A 582 22.32 23.20 27.02
N ASP A 583 21.30 23.54 27.80
CA ASP A 583 19.90 23.21 27.49
C ASP A 583 19.43 23.88 26.18
N ARG A 584 19.96 25.07 25.86
CA ARG A 584 19.71 25.74 24.58
C ARG A 584 20.40 25.04 23.41
N LEU A 585 21.67 24.65 23.56
CA LEU A 585 22.44 23.97 22.51
C LEU A 585 21.79 22.62 22.15
N PHE A 586 21.51 21.79 23.16
CA PHE A 586 20.89 20.48 22.96
C PHE A 586 19.43 20.58 22.50
N GLY A 587 18.70 21.61 22.94
CA GLY A 587 17.36 21.90 22.42
C GLY A 587 17.36 22.21 20.92
N TRP A 588 18.31 23.02 20.42
CA TRP A 588 18.47 23.22 18.98
C TRP A 588 18.87 21.93 18.24
N GLY A 589 19.73 21.10 18.85
CA GLY A 589 20.06 19.77 18.31
C GLY A 589 18.83 18.89 18.11
N LEU A 590 17.92 18.86 19.09
CA LEU A 590 16.65 18.12 18.99
C LEU A 590 15.74 18.64 17.89
N ARG A 591 15.68 19.96 17.67
CA ARG A 591 14.93 20.55 16.55
C ARG A 591 15.51 20.13 15.19
N VAL A 592 16.84 20.07 15.06
CA VAL A 592 17.50 19.56 13.84
C VAL A 592 17.17 18.07 13.63
N LEU A 593 17.15 17.26 14.69
CA LEU A 593 16.74 15.86 14.59
C LEU A 593 15.26 15.70 14.19
N ALA A 594 14.38 16.58 14.66
CA ALA A 594 12.98 16.58 14.25
C ALA A 594 12.82 16.85 12.74
N VAL A 595 13.55 17.84 12.19
CA VAL A 595 13.58 18.08 10.74
C VAL A 595 14.15 16.88 9.98
N ARG A 596 15.22 16.27 10.51
CA ARG A 596 15.83 15.07 9.90
C ARG A 596 14.89 13.87 9.91
N ALA A 597 14.09 13.69 10.95
CA ALA A 597 13.10 12.62 11.04
C ALA A 597 12.04 12.74 9.95
N VAL A 598 11.54 13.97 9.69
CA VAL A 598 10.55 14.21 8.64
C VAL A 598 11.15 14.01 7.23
N MET A 599 12.37 14.49 6.98
CA MET A 599 12.99 14.45 5.65
C MET A 599 13.52 13.07 5.25
N TYR A 600 13.98 12.26 6.20
CA TYR A 600 14.76 11.05 5.92
C TYR A 600 14.24 9.78 6.61
N ALA A 601 13.15 9.85 7.38
CA ALA A 601 12.59 8.69 8.06
C ALA A 601 11.07 8.57 7.92
N SER A 602 10.44 9.34 7.02
CA SER A 602 9.01 9.25 6.75
C SER A 602 8.65 7.97 5.99
N GLU A 603 9.42 7.61 4.98
CA GLU A 603 9.26 6.36 4.23
C GLU A 603 10.24 5.30 4.77
N SER A 604 11.48 5.71 5.04
CA SER A 604 12.55 4.87 5.57
C SER A 604 12.43 4.68 7.09
N LEU A 605 11.32 4.13 7.58
CA LEU A 605 10.98 4.01 9.01
C LEU A 605 12.06 3.33 9.87
N TYR A 606 12.89 2.45 9.30
CA TYR A 606 13.99 1.79 10.01
C TYR A 606 15.05 2.77 10.57
N ARG A 607 15.13 4.00 10.04
CA ARG A 607 16.04 5.06 10.53
C ARG A 607 15.50 5.74 11.79
N LEU A 608 14.19 5.66 12.03
CA LEU A 608 13.52 6.39 13.10
C LEU A 608 13.98 5.97 14.51
N PRO A 609 14.14 4.66 14.85
CA PRO A 609 14.69 4.23 16.13
C PRO A 609 16.08 4.81 16.43
N TYR A 610 16.94 4.94 15.42
CA TYR A 610 18.27 5.54 15.59
C TYR A 610 18.21 7.04 15.89
N LEU A 611 17.29 7.77 15.25
CA LEU A 611 17.07 9.18 15.53
C LEU A 611 16.52 9.40 16.95
N VAL A 612 15.64 8.51 17.42
CA VAL A 612 15.17 8.51 18.81
C VAL A 612 16.32 8.27 19.79
N SER A 613 17.13 7.24 19.57
CA SER A 613 18.29 6.95 20.42
C SER A 613 19.28 8.11 20.45
N LEU A 614 19.50 8.79 19.31
CA LEU A 614 20.34 9.98 19.23
C LEU A 614 19.74 11.17 19.98
N ALA A 615 18.42 11.38 19.91
CA ALA A 615 17.73 12.41 20.70
C ALA A 615 17.88 12.17 22.21
N LEU A 616 17.75 10.92 22.66
CA LEU A 616 18.01 10.56 24.06
C LEU A 616 19.47 10.78 24.43
N ALA A 617 20.42 10.45 23.55
CA ALA A 617 21.84 10.72 23.78
C ALA A 617 22.13 12.23 23.92
N LEU A 618 21.48 13.09 23.14
CA LEU A 618 21.59 14.55 23.31
C LEU A 618 21.02 15.02 24.66
N LEU A 619 19.89 14.46 25.10
CA LEU A 619 19.35 14.74 26.43
C LEU A 619 20.30 14.31 27.54
N LEU A 620 20.92 13.14 27.42
CA LEU A 620 21.92 12.66 28.36
C LEU A 620 23.13 13.59 28.44
N LEU A 621 23.65 14.00 27.28
CA LEU A 621 24.78 14.91 27.21
C LEU A 621 24.44 16.23 27.89
N SER A 622 23.22 16.77 27.68
CA SER A 622 22.72 17.95 28.38
C SER A 622 22.74 17.77 29.90
N ARG A 623 22.34 16.59 30.40
CA ARG A 623 22.32 16.30 31.84
C ARG A 623 23.72 16.15 32.42
N LEU A 624 24.60 15.45 31.71
CA LEU A 624 25.98 15.20 32.14
C LEU A 624 26.78 16.52 32.18
N THR A 625 26.67 17.34 31.14
CA THR A 625 27.33 18.66 31.08
C THR A 625 26.84 19.57 32.21
N ASN A 626 25.54 19.58 32.50
CA ASN A 626 24.98 20.38 33.59
C ASN A 626 25.47 19.91 34.95
N HIS A 627 25.59 18.59 35.15
CA HIS A 627 26.14 18.03 36.38
C HIS A 627 27.63 18.37 36.56
N LEU A 628 28.43 18.28 35.49
CA LEU A 628 29.87 18.60 35.51
C LEU A 628 30.14 20.09 35.70
N MET A 629 29.29 20.96 35.13
CA MET A 629 29.41 22.43 35.26
C MET A 629 28.85 22.99 36.58
N ARG A 630 28.37 22.15 37.50
CA ARG A 630 27.84 22.60 38.79
C ARG A 630 28.97 23.32 39.56
N PRO A 631 28.86 24.63 39.86
CA PRO A 631 29.90 25.32 40.61
C PRO A 631 30.00 24.71 42.01
N ARG A 632 31.23 24.39 42.44
CA ARG A 632 31.61 23.90 43.79
C ARG A 632 31.30 24.88 44.95
N GLN A 633 30.41 25.85 44.78
CA GLN A 633 30.25 26.98 45.71
C GLN A 633 29.34 26.73 46.93
N VAL A 634 28.88 25.50 47.20
CA VAL A 634 27.95 25.23 48.32
C VAL A 634 28.51 24.33 49.43
N GLU A 635 29.73 23.82 49.32
CA GLU A 635 30.35 23.06 50.43
C GLU A 635 31.03 23.94 51.51
N GLY A 636 30.96 25.28 51.41
CA GLY A 636 31.69 26.21 52.28
C GLY A 636 30.87 27.05 53.27
N LYS A 637 29.63 26.67 53.61
CA LYS A 637 28.85 27.34 54.67
C LYS A 637 28.10 26.34 55.54
N ALA A 638 28.87 25.54 56.28
CA ALA A 638 28.44 24.87 57.50
C ALA A 638 29.68 24.54 58.33
N GLU A 639 30.30 25.56 58.91
CA GLU A 639 31.02 25.50 60.18
C GLU A 639 30.56 26.68 61.04
#